data_AF-A0A497B8C3-F1
#
_entry.id   AF-A0A497B8C3-F1
#
_cell.length_a   1.000
_cell.length_b   1.000
_cell.length_c   1.000
_cell.angle_alpha   90.00
_cell.angle_beta   90.00
_cell.angle_gamma   90.00
#
_symmetry.space_group_name_H-M   'P 1'
#
loop_
_entity.id
_entity.type
_entity.pdbx_description
1 polymer ?
#
loop_
_entity_poly.entity_id
_entity_poly.type
_entity_poly.pdbx_seq_one_letter_code
_entity_poly.pdbx_strand_id
1 'polypeptide(L)'
;MSKKHFQALRITIVIALVLALGITWQFATGISSSRATVSSTVTLSGERIAQSSAAVADFDGDGDKEIVIGGQDGILYVLSYNGSSWSVVWSRQTATDLNAAGAPSGSPCVTSKSDIRSSPAIADLDNDGHLEIVVTTGGDTGNHRNGGVLVYRYNSAWSFTMVSGWPQPKLDIVGAGAGASYPDGCWDGIWGSPALGDLDGDGDLEVVVEGFDRRLHAWHHNGIAVSGWPISRDNGDALLRGGWASPALGDIDGDGLPEAVFGTDSPPWGGNGSPAPDYSKATVWAVNGDSSNVSGWPVTTDNNIQSSPALGDIDGDGQLEVVVGSGGSVEGGDGKKVYAWNGDGSVVSGWPKSTGGDMPAPPALGDLDGDGDLEIVIGCGAEGDPFNPAPCTYLYAWHGNGSDVWSPLPTTSPDPNTGWPAPPNGLPYSPVLADYDGDGSVEILVLNRWSWGISTVGNNGTDQPDAALQTGANSLSSTPLVDDVDGDGKLEVVVGGATVGGAGAVYIWDVNGSTGDAQPWPMFHHDIARTGLHPAPPSPPRLEFPDTIRVFHQYGSGETETRSATVENSGDGGFDWSITHSITRLQVIPSSGTVADVASVQLIVTTTGFLTGWHTLGMLTATGIVSGTPVDNSPIGSTLYLYVGDVSQVYLPLVMRSY
;
A
#
# COMPACT_ATOMS: atom_id res chain seq x y z
N MET A 1 -49.49 73.59 29.47
CA MET A 1 -48.40 72.59 29.59
C MET A 1 -47.39 72.92 28.49
N SER A 2 -46.33 73.74 28.57
CA SER A 2 -45.30 74.06 29.59
C SER A 2 -44.61 72.80 30.12
N LYS A 3 -43.30 72.52 29.94
CA LYS A 3 -42.13 73.35 29.58
C LYS A 3 -40.93 72.44 29.16
N LYS A 4 -40.28 72.82 28.06
CA LYS A 4 -38.82 73.00 27.82
C LYS A 4 -37.76 72.04 28.40
N HIS A 5 -36.84 71.62 27.53
CA HIS A 5 -35.36 71.89 27.45
C HIS A 5 -34.66 70.68 26.78
N PHE A 6 -33.50 70.70 26.13
CA PHE A 6 -32.69 71.62 25.30
C PHE A 6 -31.45 70.78 24.90
N GLN A 7 -31.06 70.76 23.62
CA GLN A 7 -29.69 70.47 23.08
C GLN A 7 -29.00 69.10 23.38
N ALA A 8 -28.16 68.50 22.54
CA ALA A 8 -27.72 68.73 21.16
C ALA A 8 -26.86 67.51 20.72
N LEU A 9 -26.68 67.38 19.40
CA LEU A 9 -25.41 67.15 18.70
C LEU A 9 -25.34 65.92 17.75
N ARG A 10 -25.54 66.25 16.47
CA ARG A 10 -24.86 65.81 15.23
C ARG A 10 -24.89 64.33 14.85
N ILE A 11 -25.58 64.04 13.75
CA ILE A 11 -25.00 63.54 12.48
C ILE A 11 -25.84 64.15 11.34
N THR A 12 -25.20 64.88 10.42
CA THR A 12 -25.83 65.42 9.20
C THR A 12 -25.59 64.45 8.05
N ILE A 13 -26.70 64.03 7.44
CA ILE A 13 -26.83 63.21 6.23
C ILE A 13 -26.78 64.12 4.98
N VAL A 14 -26.19 63.64 3.89
CA VAL A 14 -26.54 64.00 2.50
C VAL A 14 -26.44 62.70 1.67
N ILE A 15 -27.54 61.97 1.41
CA ILE A 15 -28.43 62.01 0.22
C ILE A 15 -27.63 61.73 -1.08
N ALA A 16 -27.86 60.70 -1.90
CA ALA A 16 -29.12 60.23 -2.48
C ALA A 16 -29.03 58.81 -3.10
N LEU A 17 -30.23 58.28 -3.42
CA LEU A 17 -30.59 57.17 -4.32
C LEU A 17 -30.69 55.75 -3.72
N VAL A 18 -31.86 55.52 -3.15
CA VAL A 18 -32.49 54.21 -2.91
C VAL A 18 -33.34 53.85 -4.13
N LEU A 19 -33.18 52.63 -4.65
CA LEU A 19 -34.30 51.70 -4.90
C LEU A 19 -33.75 50.31 -5.29
N ALA A 20 -34.35 49.30 -4.65
CA ALA A 20 -34.21 47.86 -4.86
C ALA A 20 -33.00 47.16 -4.19
N LEU A 21 -33.05 47.04 -2.86
CA LEU A 21 -32.48 45.88 -2.16
C LEU A 21 -33.59 45.23 -1.35
N GLY A 22 -34.10 44.10 -1.86
CA GLY A 22 -34.74 43.08 -1.03
C GLY A 22 -33.65 42.47 -0.17
N ILE A 23 -33.68 42.76 1.12
CA ILE A 23 -32.82 42.09 2.09
C ILE A 23 -33.42 40.70 2.30
N THR A 24 -32.93 39.73 1.54
CA THR A 24 -33.01 38.32 1.92
C THR A 24 -31.91 38.04 2.92
N TRP A 25 -32.26 37.56 4.10
CA TRP A 25 -31.34 36.85 4.96
C TRP A 25 -30.84 35.63 4.18
N GLN A 26 -29.61 35.68 3.68
CA GLN A 26 -28.91 34.48 3.25
C GLN A 26 -28.57 33.71 4.52
N PHE A 27 -29.37 32.69 4.83
CA PHE A 27 -28.78 31.49 5.38
C PHE A 27 -27.76 31.03 4.34
N ALA A 28 -26.50 30.84 4.75
CA ALA A 28 -25.54 30.10 3.95
C ALA A 28 -26.05 28.65 3.90
N THR A 29 -26.93 28.37 2.94
CA THR A 29 -27.33 27.03 2.53
C THR A 29 -26.93 26.90 1.08
N GLY A 30 -26.00 25.99 0.83
CA GLY A 30 -25.50 25.65 -0.49
C GLY A 30 -24.04 25.99 -0.66
N ILE A 31 -23.16 25.17 -0.07
CA ILE A 31 -21.90 24.86 -0.75
C ILE A 31 -22.33 24.25 -2.08
N SER A 32 -21.88 24.87 -3.17
CA SER A 32 -22.04 24.33 -4.51
C SER A 32 -21.07 23.16 -4.62
N SER A 33 -21.53 21.93 -4.35
CA SER A 33 -20.80 20.72 -4.75
C SER A 33 -20.68 20.72 -6.28
N SER A 34 -19.52 21.09 -6.81
CA SER A 34 -19.21 20.80 -8.20
C SER A 34 -19.17 19.28 -8.34
N ARG A 35 -19.97 18.79 -9.27
CA ARG A 35 -20.24 17.36 -9.49
C ARG A 35 -19.22 16.80 -10.48
N ALA A 36 -19.03 15.48 -10.52
CA ALA A 36 -18.25 14.84 -11.59
C ALA A 36 -18.65 15.40 -12.97
N THR A 37 -17.68 15.90 -13.73
CA THR A 37 -17.91 16.75 -14.90
C THR A 37 -18.21 15.95 -16.16
N VAL A 38 -17.62 14.74 -16.26
CA VAL A 38 -17.75 13.81 -17.38
C VAL A 38 -17.71 12.37 -16.84
N SER A 39 -18.52 11.47 -17.39
CA SER A 39 -18.40 10.03 -17.14
C SER A 39 -18.25 9.27 -18.45
N SER A 40 -17.31 8.34 -18.48
CA SER A 40 -17.08 7.40 -19.58
C SER A 40 -17.45 5.99 -19.12
N THR A 41 -17.90 5.17 -20.06
CA THR A 41 -18.14 3.75 -19.81
C THR A 41 -17.61 2.94 -20.97
N VAL A 42 -16.68 2.04 -20.69
CA VAL A 42 -16.15 1.09 -21.67
C VAL A 42 -16.82 -0.25 -21.45
N THR A 43 -17.62 -0.69 -22.42
CA THR A 43 -18.20 -2.04 -22.41
C THR A 43 -17.17 -3.03 -22.91
N LEU A 44 -16.90 -4.04 -22.10
CA LEU A 44 -15.95 -5.11 -22.39
C LEU A 44 -16.61 -6.23 -23.20
N SER A 45 -15.79 -7.03 -23.87
CA SER A 45 -16.25 -8.16 -24.68
C SER A 45 -16.74 -9.35 -23.85
N GLY A 46 -16.37 -9.40 -22.58
CA GLY A 46 -16.50 -10.55 -21.70
C GLY A 46 -17.57 -10.43 -20.61
N GLU A 47 -17.48 -11.33 -19.64
CA GLU A 47 -18.29 -11.32 -18.42
C GLU A 47 -17.93 -10.13 -17.52
N ARG A 48 -18.68 -9.97 -16.44
CA ARG A 48 -18.49 -8.89 -15.47
C ARG A 48 -17.10 -8.89 -14.82
N ILE A 49 -16.67 -7.71 -14.42
CA ILE A 49 -15.57 -7.56 -13.47
C ILE A 49 -16.11 -7.85 -12.07
N ALA A 50 -15.50 -8.80 -11.36
CA ALA A 50 -15.90 -9.16 -10.00
C ALA A 50 -14.64 -9.25 -9.14
N GLN A 51 -14.58 -8.42 -8.09
CA GLN A 51 -13.52 -8.30 -7.08
C GLN A 51 -12.16 -7.80 -7.60
N SER A 52 -11.85 -8.02 -8.88
CA SER A 52 -10.68 -7.47 -9.57
C SER A 52 -10.77 -5.94 -9.66
N SER A 53 -10.04 -5.25 -8.79
CA SER A 53 -9.94 -3.79 -8.79
C SER A 53 -8.89 -3.34 -9.81
N ALA A 54 -9.12 -2.20 -10.46
CA ALA A 54 -8.21 -1.69 -11.49
C ALA A 54 -6.81 -1.39 -10.92
N ALA A 55 -5.78 -1.56 -11.75
CA ALA A 55 -4.47 -0.95 -11.59
C ALA A 55 -4.20 -0.04 -12.79
N VAL A 56 -3.40 0.99 -12.61
CA VAL A 56 -3.08 1.94 -13.68
C VAL A 56 -1.59 2.18 -13.79
N ALA A 57 -1.07 2.33 -15.00
CA ALA A 57 0.31 2.71 -15.25
C ALA A 57 0.44 3.28 -16.67
N ASP A 58 1.37 4.22 -16.86
CA ASP A 58 1.73 4.74 -18.17
C ASP A 58 2.68 3.74 -18.85
N PHE A 59 2.14 2.87 -19.71
CA PHE A 59 2.95 1.84 -20.38
C PHE A 59 3.72 2.42 -21.55
N ASP A 60 3.14 3.35 -22.31
CA ASP A 60 3.72 3.82 -23.57
C ASP A 60 4.47 5.17 -23.47
N GLY A 61 4.47 5.77 -22.29
CA GLY A 61 5.24 6.96 -21.93
C GLY A 61 4.62 8.26 -22.42
N ASP A 62 3.30 8.28 -22.69
CA ASP A 62 2.60 9.45 -23.21
C ASP A 62 2.07 10.41 -22.13
N GLY A 63 2.11 9.97 -20.86
CA GLY A 63 1.66 10.73 -19.69
C GLY A 63 0.25 10.38 -19.23
N ASP A 64 -0.55 9.69 -20.06
CA ASP A 64 -1.83 9.11 -19.67
C ASP A 64 -1.57 7.70 -19.10
N LYS A 65 -2.38 7.25 -18.13
CA LYS A 65 -2.22 5.91 -17.53
C LYS A 65 -3.22 4.93 -18.13
N GLU A 66 -2.75 3.78 -18.58
CA GLU A 66 -3.63 2.69 -18.99
C GLU A 66 -4.26 1.99 -17.79
N ILE A 67 -5.52 1.59 -17.97
CA ILE A 67 -6.25 0.81 -16.98
C ILE A 67 -6.12 -0.69 -17.28
N VAL A 68 -5.64 -1.44 -16.30
CA VAL A 68 -5.56 -2.91 -16.32
C VAL A 68 -6.60 -3.51 -15.40
N ILE A 69 -7.42 -4.44 -15.91
CA ILE A 69 -8.53 -5.03 -15.14
C ILE A 69 -8.91 -6.44 -15.63
N GLY A 70 -9.33 -7.31 -14.71
CA GLY A 70 -9.65 -8.72 -15.00
C GLY A 70 -11.14 -9.09 -14.93
N GLY A 71 -11.63 -9.82 -15.93
CA GLY A 71 -13.00 -10.34 -15.98
C GLY A 71 -13.19 -11.69 -15.28
N GLN A 72 -14.41 -11.95 -14.81
CA GLN A 72 -14.80 -13.25 -14.21
C GLN A 72 -14.73 -14.43 -15.20
N ASP A 73 -14.63 -14.14 -16.50
CA ASP A 73 -14.37 -15.11 -17.57
C ASP A 73 -12.89 -15.31 -17.88
N GLY A 74 -11.99 -14.72 -17.11
CA GLY A 74 -10.55 -14.89 -17.27
C GLY A 74 -9.91 -14.06 -18.35
N ILE A 75 -10.62 -13.06 -18.88
CA ILE A 75 -10.04 -12.12 -19.83
C ILE A 75 -9.42 -10.96 -19.04
N LEU A 76 -8.11 -10.80 -19.18
CA LEU A 76 -7.38 -9.60 -18.75
C LEU A 76 -7.51 -8.53 -19.84
N TYR A 77 -7.82 -7.30 -19.46
CA TYR A 77 -7.99 -6.16 -20.35
C TYR A 77 -7.00 -5.06 -20.03
N VAL A 78 -6.51 -4.38 -21.07
CA VAL A 78 -5.79 -3.11 -20.99
C VAL A 78 -6.57 -2.08 -21.80
N LEU A 79 -6.94 -0.98 -21.16
CA LEU A 79 -7.66 0.14 -21.76
C LEU A 79 -6.74 1.35 -21.78
N SER A 80 -6.74 2.09 -22.88
CA SER A 80 -5.97 3.32 -23.03
C SER A 80 -6.87 4.47 -23.46
N TYR A 81 -6.50 5.68 -23.06
CA TYR A 81 -7.09 6.91 -23.52
C TYR A 81 -6.37 7.40 -24.79
N ASN A 82 -7.04 8.20 -25.61
CA ASN A 82 -6.45 8.71 -26.85
C ASN A 82 -6.60 10.23 -27.00
N GLY A 83 -6.78 10.92 -25.87
CA GLY A 83 -7.12 12.34 -25.82
C GLY A 83 -8.59 12.65 -26.10
N SER A 84 -9.45 11.63 -26.30
CA SER A 84 -10.89 11.85 -26.52
C SER A 84 -11.82 10.73 -26.06
N SER A 85 -11.34 9.49 -26.00
CA SER A 85 -12.15 8.34 -25.63
C SER A 85 -11.30 7.18 -25.14
N TRP A 86 -11.86 6.42 -24.20
CA TRP A 86 -11.29 5.19 -23.69
C TRP A 86 -11.63 4.00 -24.59
N SER A 87 -10.66 3.11 -24.83
CA SER A 87 -10.88 1.88 -25.59
C SER A 87 -9.98 0.74 -25.14
N VAL A 88 -10.45 -0.50 -25.33
CA VAL A 88 -9.62 -1.70 -25.09
C VAL A 88 -8.56 -1.79 -26.18
N VAL A 89 -7.29 -1.67 -25.80
CA VAL A 89 -6.14 -1.75 -26.71
C VAL A 89 -5.51 -3.14 -26.72
N TRP A 90 -5.65 -3.88 -25.63
CA TRP A 90 -5.19 -5.26 -25.54
C TRP A 90 -6.11 -6.10 -24.65
N SER A 91 -6.22 -7.39 -24.94
CA SER A 91 -6.87 -8.35 -24.05
C SER A 91 -6.30 -9.77 -24.22
N ARG A 92 -6.35 -10.57 -23.14
CA ARG A 92 -5.83 -11.94 -23.13
C ARG A 92 -6.70 -12.87 -22.30
N GLN A 93 -7.09 -14.00 -22.90
CA GLN A 93 -7.76 -15.09 -22.18
C GLN A 93 -6.71 -15.95 -21.46
N THR A 94 -6.60 -15.78 -20.15
CA THR A 94 -5.61 -16.41 -19.27
C THR A 94 -5.65 -17.93 -19.30
N ALA A 95 -6.83 -18.54 -19.46
CA ALA A 95 -6.95 -19.99 -19.60
C ALA A 95 -6.15 -20.55 -20.79
N THR A 96 -5.95 -19.75 -21.85
CA THR A 96 -5.10 -20.14 -22.98
C THR A 96 -3.66 -20.39 -22.55
N ASP A 97 -3.14 -19.53 -21.67
CA ASP A 97 -1.77 -19.58 -21.16
C ASP A 97 -1.60 -20.71 -20.14
N LEU A 98 -2.58 -20.90 -19.25
CA LEU A 98 -2.60 -22.04 -18.33
C LEU A 98 -2.64 -23.39 -19.08
N ASN A 99 -3.48 -23.51 -20.11
CA ASN A 99 -3.53 -24.71 -20.95
C ASN A 99 -2.19 -24.95 -21.65
N ALA A 100 -1.52 -23.90 -22.13
CA ALA A 100 -0.19 -24.01 -22.73
C ALA A 100 0.89 -24.44 -21.70
N ALA A 101 0.73 -24.06 -20.44
CA ALA A 101 1.57 -24.52 -19.32
C ALA A 101 1.28 -25.97 -18.87
N GLY A 102 0.28 -26.62 -19.46
CA GLY A 102 -0.08 -28.01 -19.22
C GLY A 102 -1.14 -28.22 -18.15
N ALA A 103 -2.03 -27.24 -17.95
CA ALA A 103 -3.15 -27.37 -17.03
C ALA A 103 -4.03 -28.60 -17.36
N PRO A 104 -4.57 -29.30 -16.34
CA PRO A 104 -5.49 -30.42 -16.53
C PRO A 104 -6.64 -30.09 -17.49
N SER A 105 -6.85 -30.98 -18.47
CA SER A 105 -7.91 -30.88 -19.48
C SER A 105 -8.77 -32.15 -19.47
N GLY A 106 -9.99 -32.03 -18.96
CA GLY A 106 -10.90 -33.16 -18.80
C GLY A 106 -11.88 -32.90 -17.66
N SER A 107 -13.07 -33.51 -17.73
CA SER A 107 -14.10 -33.33 -16.71
C SER A 107 -13.55 -33.65 -15.31
N PRO A 108 -13.74 -32.77 -14.31
CA PRO A 108 -14.63 -31.60 -14.32
C PRO A 108 -14.00 -30.28 -14.79
N CYS A 109 -12.69 -30.24 -15.08
CA CYS A 109 -11.97 -29.00 -15.36
C CYS A 109 -12.45 -28.26 -16.62
N VAL A 110 -12.80 -27.00 -16.42
CA VAL A 110 -13.15 -26.03 -17.46
C VAL A 110 -11.86 -25.39 -17.98
N THR A 111 -11.57 -25.59 -19.27
CA THR A 111 -10.35 -25.09 -19.91
C THR A 111 -10.56 -23.87 -20.80
N SER A 112 -11.82 -23.44 -20.96
CA SER A 112 -12.15 -22.28 -21.81
C SER A 112 -12.00 -20.94 -21.09
N LYS A 113 -11.94 -20.94 -19.75
CA LYS A 113 -11.83 -19.75 -18.90
C LYS A 113 -11.33 -20.11 -17.50
N SER A 114 -10.60 -19.18 -16.89
CA SER A 114 -10.12 -19.21 -15.50
C SER A 114 -10.38 -17.85 -14.90
N ASP A 115 -11.25 -17.74 -13.90
CA ASP A 115 -11.67 -16.44 -13.37
C ASP A 115 -10.49 -15.59 -12.87
N ILE A 116 -10.55 -14.29 -13.13
CA ILE A 116 -9.70 -13.30 -12.47
C ILE A 116 -10.60 -12.61 -11.44
N ARG A 117 -10.35 -12.86 -10.16
CA ARG A 117 -11.00 -12.18 -9.02
C ARG A 117 -10.03 -11.36 -8.18
N SER A 118 -8.75 -11.49 -8.47
CA SER A 118 -7.68 -10.67 -7.95
C SER A 118 -7.53 -9.39 -8.75
N SER A 119 -7.00 -8.39 -8.09
CA SER A 119 -6.57 -7.15 -8.73
C SER A 119 -5.17 -7.38 -9.34
N PRO A 120 -4.92 -6.95 -10.59
CA PRO A 120 -3.58 -7.01 -11.15
C PRO A 120 -2.62 -6.08 -10.38
N ALA A 121 -1.35 -6.46 -10.36
CA ALA A 121 -0.23 -5.61 -9.94
C ALA A 121 0.64 -5.27 -11.15
N ILE A 122 1.27 -4.10 -11.13
CA ILE A 122 2.10 -3.59 -12.22
C ILE A 122 3.40 -3.03 -11.65
N ALA A 123 4.52 -3.46 -12.20
CA ALA A 123 5.84 -2.89 -11.93
C ALA A 123 6.82 -3.27 -13.05
N ASP A 124 7.96 -2.59 -13.11
CA ASP A 124 9.14 -3.07 -13.84
C ASP A 124 9.85 -4.07 -12.93
N LEU A 125 9.63 -5.37 -13.16
CA LEU A 125 10.08 -6.40 -12.23
C LEU A 125 11.60 -6.58 -12.27
N ASP A 126 12.27 -6.24 -13.36
CA ASP A 126 13.69 -6.49 -13.56
C ASP A 126 14.52 -5.25 -13.87
N ASN A 127 13.92 -4.08 -13.65
CA ASN A 127 14.52 -2.76 -13.83
C ASN A 127 15.09 -2.59 -15.25
N ASP A 128 14.41 -3.17 -16.25
CA ASP A 128 14.81 -3.11 -17.66
C ASP A 128 14.12 -1.97 -18.44
N GLY A 129 13.23 -1.25 -17.76
CA GLY A 129 12.42 -0.16 -18.28
C GLY A 129 11.09 -0.60 -18.89
N HIS A 130 10.76 -1.90 -18.86
CA HIS A 130 9.47 -2.42 -19.30
C HIS A 130 8.61 -2.83 -18.12
N LEU A 131 7.37 -2.35 -18.10
CA LEU A 131 6.40 -2.77 -17.09
C LEU A 131 5.85 -4.18 -17.39
N GLU A 132 5.73 -4.99 -16.35
CA GLU A 132 4.99 -6.23 -16.33
C GLU A 132 3.65 -6.08 -15.63
N ILE A 133 2.65 -6.81 -16.13
CA ILE A 133 1.40 -7.06 -15.44
C ILE A 133 1.48 -8.43 -14.80
N VAL A 134 1.28 -8.50 -13.48
CA VAL A 134 1.13 -9.74 -12.73
C VAL A 134 -0.34 -9.95 -12.38
N VAL A 135 -0.87 -11.12 -12.72
CA VAL A 135 -2.26 -11.49 -12.41
C VAL A 135 -2.35 -12.92 -11.92
N THR A 136 -3.18 -13.13 -10.90
CA THR A 136 -3.52 -14.46 -10.39
C THR A 136 -4.87 -14.89 -10.94
N THR A 137 -5.07 -16.20 -11.12
CA THR A 137 -6.24 -16.75 -11.80
C THR A 137 -6.75 -17.99 -11.08
N GLY A 138 -8.01 -18.32 -11.37
CA GLY A 138 -8.74 -19.32 -10.61
C GLY A 138 -9.06 -18.79 -9.22
N GLY A 139 -9.79 -19.57 -8.42
CA GLY A 139 -10.02 -19.20 -7.03
C GLY A 139 -11.23 -19.89 -6.43
N ASP A 140 -12.30 -20.01 -7.19
CA ASP A 140 -13.51 -20.68 -6.73
C ASP A 140 -13.42 -22.19 -7.01
N THR A 141 -13.08 -22.96 -5.99
CA THR A 141 -13.02 -24.42 -6.06
C THR A 141 -14.33 -25.07 -6.55
N GLY A 142 -15.48 -24.39 -6.43
CA GLY A 142 -16.76 -24.86 -6.95
C GLY A 142 -16.93 -24.73 -8.47
N ASN A 143 -16.06 -23.97 -9.14
CA ASN A 143 -16.18 -23.67 -10.56
C ASN A 143 -15.35 -24.61 -11.47
N HIS A 144 -14.48 -25.43 -10.87
CA HIS A 144 -13.58 -26.37 -11.54
C HIS A 144 -12.71 -25.71 -12.63
N ARG A 145 -12.14 -24.53 -12.35
CA ARG A 145 -11.22 -23.84 -13.25
C ARG A 145 -9.81 -23.92 -12.70
N ASN A 146 -8.85 -24.10 -13.61
CA ASN A 146 -7.44 -24.13 -13.23
C ASN A 146 -6.99 -22.75 -12.78
N GLY A 147 -6.25 -22.69 -11.67
CA GLY A 147 -5.57 -21.49 -11.22
C GLY A 147 -4.13 -21.37 -11.70
N GLY A 148 -3.54 -20.20 -11.43
CA GLY A 148 -2.15 -19.92 -11.73
C GLY A 148 -1.76 -18.46 -11.54
N VAL A 149 -0.47 -18.18 -11.70
CA VAL A 149 0.12 -16.84 -11.68
C VAL A 149 0.67 -16.56 -13.07
N LEU A 150 0.31 -15.43 -13.67
CA LEU A 150 0.68 -15.08 -15.03
C LEU A 150 1.33 -13.70 -15.03
N VAL A 151 2.45 -13.59 -15.74
CA VAL A 151 3.21 -12.35 -15.89
C VAL A 151 3.32 -11.99 -17.36
N TYR A 152 2.90 -10.77 -17.71
CA TYR A 152 2.88 -10.26 -19.07
C TYR A 152 3.71 -8.99 -19.17
N ARG A 153 4.82 -9.06 -19.88
CA ARG A 153 5.67 -7.90 -20.19
C ARG A 153 5.06 -7.05 -21.28
N TYR A 154 4.98 -5.75 -21.05
CA TYR A 154 4.72 -4.77 -22.10
C TYR A 154 5.96 -4.59 -22.99
N ASN A 155 5.78 -4.70 -24.30
CA ASN A 155 6.88 -4.52 -25.25
C ASN A 155 6.82 -3.12 -25.90
N SER A 156 5.80 -2.90 -26.72
CA SER A 156 5.51 -1.63 -27.40
C SER A 156 4.20 -1.76 -28.17
N ALA A 157 3.56 -0.63 -28.47
CA ALA A 157 2.37 -0.56 -29.34
C ALA A 157 1.29 -1.57 -28.96
N TRP A 158 0.96 -1.62 -27.66
CA TRP A 158 -0.05 -2.51 -27.08
C TRP A 158 0.24 -4.01 -27.28
N SER A 159 1.51 -4.38 -27.46
CA SER A 159 1.96 -5.77 -27.50
C SER A 159 2.45 -6.20 -26.13
N PHE A 160 1.75 -7.17 -25.53
CA PHE A 160 2.16 -7.83 -24.30
C PHE A 160 2.51 -9.29 -24.55
N THR A 161 3.58 -9.77 -23.92
CA THR A 161 4.06 -11.15 -24.06
C THR A 161 4.24 -11.78 -22.69
N MET A 162 3.82 -13.04 -22.56
CA MET A 162 4.04 -13.79 -21.33
C MET A 162 5.54 -13.96 -21.08
N VAL A 163 5.98 -13.73 -19.84
CA VAL A 163 7.36 -13.96 -19.41
C VAL A 163 7.69 -15.45 -19.58
N SER A 164 8.82 -15.73 -20.24
CA SER A 164 9.18 -17.10 -20.61
C SER A 164 9.62 -17.91 -19.39
N GLY A 165 9.13 -19.15 -19.29
CA GLY A 165 9.55 -20.05 -18.20
C GLY A 165 8.87 -19.80 -16.86
N TRP A 166 7.92 -18.84 -16.79
CA TRP A 166 7.21 -18.51 -15.56
C TRP A 166 6.55 -19.76 -14.93
N PRO A 167 6.79 -20.04 -13.62
CA PRO A 167 6.26 -21.22 -12.96
C PRO A 167 4.76 -21.11 -12.77
N GLN A 168 4.11 -22.27 -12.59
CA GLN A 168 2.70 -22.33 -12.20
C GLN A 168 2.60 -23.10 -10.88
N PRO A 169 1.74 -22.67 -9.94
CA PRO A 169 1.39 -23.46 -8.76
C PRO A 169 0.48 -24.62 -9.18
N LYS A 170 1.08 -25.75 -9.57
CA LYS A 170 0.38 -26.89 -10.21
C LYS A 170 -0.30 -27.86 -9.23
N LEU A 171 -0.54 -27.43 -8.00
CA LEU A 171 -1.08 -28.30 -6.96
C LEU A 171 -2.60 -28.40 -7.07
N ASP A 172 -3.12 -29.54 -6.62
CA ASP A 172 -4.56 -29.86 -6.53
C ASP A 172 -4.76 -30.50 -5.17
N ILE A 173 -5.07 -29.66 -4.19
CA ILE A 173 -5.19 -30.00 -2.77
C ILE A 173 -6.59 -29.66 -2.26
N VAL A 174 -7.24 -28.66 -2.83
CA VAL A 174 -8.58 -28.18 -2.47
C VAL A 174 -9.53 -28.36 -3.68
N GLY A 175 -10.83 -28.42 -3.44
CA GLY A 175 -11.83 -28.55 -4.50
C GLY A 175 -13.25 -28.46 -3.94
N ALA A 176 -14.26 -28.63 -4.79
CA ALA A 176 -15.67 -28.29 -4.53
C ALA A 176 -16.38 -29.03 -3.36
N GLY A 177 -15.71 -29.94 -2.65
CA GLY A 177 -16.28 -30.72 -1.55
C GLY A 177 -16.25 -30.00 -0.19
N ALA A 178 -17.05 -30.47 0.78
CA ALA A 178 -17.08 -29.90 2.13
C ALA A 178 -15.80 -30.24 2.92
N GLY A 179 -14.79 -29.36 2.87
CA GLY A 179 -13.58 -29.41 3.68
C GLY A 179 -12.32 -29.12 2.89
N ALA A 180 -11.22 -28.76 3.56
CA ALA A 180 -10.00 -28.30 2.90
C ALA A 180 -9.25 -29.36 2.07
N SER A 181 -9.70 -30.63 1.97
CA SER A 181 -8.91 -31.76 1.44
C SER A 181 -9.61 -32.58 0.34
N TYR A 182 -10.31 -31.90 -0.57
CA TYR A 182 -11.07 -32.55 -1.65
C TYR A 182 -10.56 -32.12 -3.02
N PRO A 183 -9.43 -32.66 -3.51
CA PRO A 183 -8.94 -32.33 -4.85
C PRO A 183 -10.00 -32.63 -5.91
N ASP A 184 -10.19 -31.71 -6.85
CA ASP A 184 -11.20 -31.82 -7.91
C ASP A 184 -10.61 -32.17 -9.28
N GLY A 185 -9.28 -32.30 -9.37
CA GLY A 185 -8.54 -32.63 -10.58
C GLY A 185 -8.01 -31.41 -11.33
N CYS A 186 -8.28 -30.20 -10.86
CA CYS A 186 -7.83 -28.94 -11.46
C CYS A 186 -6.73 -28.31 -10.60
N TRP A 187 -5.88 -27.47 -11.20
CA TRP A 187 -4.93 -26.70 -10.39
C TRP A 187 -5.68 -25.74 -9.48
N ASP A 188 -5.31 -25.71 -8.21
CA ASP A 188 -5.88 -24.85 -7.18
C ASP A 188 -5.78 -23.38 -7.62
N GLY A 189 -6.84 -22.64 -7.33
CA GLY A 189 -6.94 -21.21 -7.58
C GLY A 189 -6.08 -20.36 -6.63
N ILE A 190 -5.67 -19.19 -7.11
CA ILE A 190 -5.12 -18.13 -6.26
C ILE A 190 -6.12 -16.96 -6.27
N TRP A 191 -6.76 -16.73 -5.12
CA TRP A 191 -7.76 -15.67 -4.98
C TRP A 191 -7.13 -14.32 -4.66
N GLY A 192 -6.08 -14.33 -3.83
CA GLY A 192 -5.36 -13.13 -3.43
C GLY A 192 -4.72 -12.42 -4.63
N SER A 193 -4.64 -11.10 -4.55
CA SER A 193 -3.88 -10.29 -5.49
C SER A 193 -2.38 -10.48 -5.25
N PRO A 194 -1.54 -10.48 -6.30
CA PRO A 194 -0.10 -10.48 -6.13
C PRO A 194 0.37 -9.16 -5.53
N ALA A 195 1.40 -9.21 -4.70
CA ALA A 195 2.16 -8.04 -4.24
C ALA A 195 3.59 -8.11 -4.82
N LEU A 196 4.18 -6.95 -5.12
CA LEU A 196 5.49 -6.81 -5.77
C LEU A 196 6.44 -5.99 -4.90
N GLY A 197 7.67 -6.48 -4.69
CA GLY A 197 8.67 -5.81 -3.86
C GLY A 197 10.02 -6.52 -3.89
N ASP A 198 11.11 -5.80 -3.63
CA ASP A 198 12.49 -6.33 -3.54
C ASP A 198 12.68 -7.01 -2.19
N LEU A 199 12.22 -8.25 -2.09
CA LEU A 199 12.09 -9.04 -0.87
C LEU A 199 13.45 -9.56 -0.35
N ASP A 200 14.46 -9.69 -1.22
CA ASP A 200 15.79 -10.18 -0.81
C ASP A 200 16.96 -9.23 -1.08
N GLY A 201 16.68 -8.00 -1.54
CA GLY A 201 17.62 -6.89 -1.62
C GLY A 201 18.57 -6.98 -2.81
N ASP A 202 18.20 -7.72 -3.85
CA ASP A 202 19.01 -7.87 -5.06
C ASP A 202 18.75 -6.79 -6.12
N GLY A 203 17.70 -5.97 -5.91
CA GLY A 203 17.32 -4.83 -6.73
C GLY A 203 16.37 -5.16 -7.87
N ASP A 204 15.93 -6.41 -8.00
CA ASP A 204 14.75 -6.81 -8.78
C ASP A 204 13.54 -7.04 -7.87
N LEU A 205 12.33 -7.11 -8.43
CA LEU A 205 11.10 -7.25 -7.65
C LEU A 205 10.60 -8.70 -7.69
N GLU A 206 10.32 -9.23 -6.51
CA GLU A 206 9.66 -10.51 -6.34
C GLU A 206 8.15 -10.41 -6.51
N VAL A 207 7.57 -11.47 -7.06
CA VAL A 207 6.12 -11.72 -7.08
C VAL A 207 5.74 -12.57 -5.88
N VAL A 208 4.97 -11.98 -4.97
CA VAL A 208 4.51 -12.64 -3.74
C VAL A 208 3.01 -12.92 -3.80
N VAL A 209 2.61 -14.16 -3.50
CA VAL A 209 1.20 -14.60 -3.52
C VAL A 209 0.87 -15.62 -2.43
N GLU A 210 -0.38 -15.64 -2.00
CA GLU A 210 -0.96 -16.68 -1.15
C GLU A 210 -2.02 -17.47 -1.92
N GLY A 211 -1.90 -18.80 -1.92
CA GLY A 211 -2.79 -19.69 -2.68
C GLY A 211 -3.63 -20.64 -1.82
N PHE A 212 -4.76 -21.09 -2.37
CA PHE A 212 -5.53 -22.18 -1.77
C PHE A 212 -4.81 -23.53 -1.80
N ASP A 213 -3.72 -23.63 -2.57
CA ASP A 213 -2.76 -24.73 -2.53
C ASP A 213 -2.03 -24.88 -1.18
N ARG A 214 -2.36 -24.00 -0.21
CA ARG A 214 -1.85 -23.98 1.16
C ARG A 214 -0.39 -23.59 1.26
N ARG A 215 0.04 -22.71 0.36
CA ARG A 215 1.40 -22.24 0.28
C ARG A 215 1.43 -20.72 0.15
N LEU A 216 2.48 -20.15 0.73
CA LEU A 216 2.90 -18.79 0.48
C LEU A 216 4.07 -18.87 -0.48
N HIS A 217 4.03 -18.12 -1.57
CA HIS A 217 5.04 -18.19 -2.62
C HIS A 217 5.69 -16.83 -2.83
N ALA A 218 6.97 -16.87 -3.17
CA ALA A 218 7.73 -15.74 -3.70
C ALA A 218 8.60 -16.24 -4.87
N TRP A 219 8.60 -15.48 -5.97
CA TRP A 219 9.44 -15.74 -7.13
C TRP A 219 10.09 -14.45 -7.61
N HIS A 220 11.35 -14.51 -8.00
CA HIS A 220 12.03 -13.43 -8.72
C HIS A 220 11.32 -13.12 -10.05
N HIS A 221 11.68 -11.98 -10.66
CA HIS A 221 11.20 -11.54 -11.97
C HIS A 221 11.27 -12.61 -13.09
N ASN A 222 12.21 -13.55 -12.98
CA ASN A 222 12.45 -14.62 -13.95
C ASN A 222 11.69 -15.93 -13.64
N GLY A 223 10.92 -15.98 -12.56
CA GLY A 223 10.12 -17.12 -12.15
C GLY A 223 10.89 -18.19 -11.37
N ILE A 224 12.15 -17.96 -11.00
CA ILE A 224 12.85 -18.79 -10.02
C ILE A 224 12.29 -18.45 -8.63
N ALA A 225 12.00 -19.47 -7.83
CA ALA A 225 11.55 -19.25 -6.45
C ALA A 225 12.67 -18.62 -5.63
N VAL A 226 12.32 -17.63 -4.81
CA VAL A 226 13.24 -17.02 -3.85
C VAL A 226 13.79 -18.11 -2.92
N SER A 227 15.04 -17.98 -2.50
CA SER A 227 15.68 -18.98 -1.66
C SER A 227 14.89 -19.22 -0.36
N GLY A 228 14.48 -20.48 -0.12
CA GLY A 228 13.69 -20.85 1.06
C GLY A 228 12.19 -20.94 0.81
N TRP A 229 11.70 -20.42 -0.31
CA TRP A 229 10.29 -20.46 -0.71
C TRP A 229 9.95 -21.70 -1.55
N PRO A 230 8.68 -22.14 -1.57
CA PRO A 230 7.52 -21.60 -0.85
C PRO A 230 7.47 -22.01 0.63
N ILE A 231 6.77 -21.24 1.44
CA ILE A 231 6.45 -21.61 2.84
C ILE A 231 5.30 -22.61 2.81
N SER A 232 5.51 -23.79 3.40
CA SER A 232 4.51 -24.85 3.41
C SER A 232 4.79 -25.94 4.43
N ARG A 233 3.74 -26.65 4.85
CA ARG A 233 3.90 -27.83 5.70
C ARG A 233 4.86 -28.89 5.15
N ASP A 234 4.94 -29.02 3.82
CA ASP A 234 5.81 -30.01 3.17
C ASP A 234 7.30 -29.66 3.36
N ASN A 235 7.61 -28.39 3.61
CA ASN A 235 8.95 -27.89 3.92
C ASN A 235 9.25 -27.86 5.42
N GLY A 236 8.28 -28.28 6.26
CA GLY A 236 8.42 -28.34 7.72
C GLY A 236 7.80 -27.17 8.47
N ASP A 237 7.16 -26.24 7.76
CA ASP A 237 6.55 -25.05 8.35
C ASP A 237 5.26 -25.36 9.10
N ALA A 238 4.91 -24.47 10.03
CA ALA A 238 3.67 -24.57 10.82
C ALA A 238 2.40 -24.20 10.03
N LEU A 239 2.52 -23.84 8.74
CA LEU A 239 1.42 -23.44 7.88
C LEU A 239 0.54 -24.64 7.50
N LEU A 240 -0.70 -24.67 7.97
CA LEU A 240 -1.65 -25.75 7.66
C LEU A 240 -2.59 -25.44 6.51
N ARG A 241 -2.91 -24.16 6.30
CA ARG A 241 -3.82 -23.67 5.27
C ARG A 241 -3.31 -22.33 4.75
N GLY A 242 -3.48 -22.07 3.45
CA GLY A 242 -3.37 -20.72 2.92
C GLY A 242 -4.66 -19.96 3.23
N GLY A 243 -5.03 -19.02 2.37
CA GLY A 243 -6.07 -18.06 2.69
C GLY A 243 -6.58 -17.32 1.48
N TRP A 244 -7.37 -16.29 1.77
CA TRP A 244 -8.06 -15.45 0.80
C TRP A 244 -7.37 -14.08 0.64
N ALA A 245 -6.55 -13.72 1.61
CA ALA A 245 -5.91 -12.42 1.68
C ALA A 245 -4.88 -12.26 0.56
N SER A 246 -4.70 -11.02 0.13
CA SER A 246 -3.49 -10.64 -0.61
C SER A 246 -2.38 -10.36 0.42
N PRO A 247 -1.13 -10.72 0.14
CA PRO A 247 0.01 -10.30 0.94
C PRO A 247 0.16 -8.78 0.97
N ALA A 248 0.83 -8.28 2.00
CA ALA A 248 1.38 -6.94 2.07
C ALA A 248 2.90 -7.01 2.24
N LEU A 249 3.64 -6.02 1.73
CA LEU A 249 5.10 -5.95 1.76
C LEU A 249 5.58 -4.66 2.40
N GLY A 250 6.48 -4.74 3.38
CA GLY A 250 7.09 -3.57 4.02
C GLY A 250 8.11 -3.95 5.09
N ASP A 251 9.05 -3.07 5.39
CA ASP A 251 10.12 -3.27 6.39
C ASP A 251 9.54 -3.15 7.80
N ILE A 252 9.04 -4.26 8.33
CA ILE A 252 8.34 -4.28 9.62
C ILE A 252 9.29 -4.45 10.79
N ASP A 253 10.51 -4.98 10.58
CA ASP A 253 11.49 -5.18 11.64
C ASP A 253 12.69 -4.22 11.61
N GLY A 254 12.72 -3.32 10.63
CA GLY A 254 13.64 -2.20 10.53
C GLY A 254 15.03 -2.60 10.03
N ASP A 255 15.14 -3.71 9.30
CA ASP A 255 16.42 -4.22 8.79
C ASP A 255 16.82 -3.64 7.42
N GLY A 256 15.90 -2.91 6.78
CA GLY A 256 16.08 -2.24 5.50
C GLY A 256 15.63 -3.06 4.29
N LEU A 257 15.08 -4.26 4.49
CA LEU A 257 14.38 -5.05 3.46
C LEU A 257 12.89 -5.15 3.81
N PRO A 258 12.00 -5.33 2.82
CA PRO A 258 10.60 -5.55 3.08
C PRO A 258 10.31 -7.01 3.46
N GLU A 259 9.46 -7.21 4.46
CA GLU A 259 8.90 -8.51 4.81
C GLU A 259 7.56 -8.75 4.13
N ALA A 260 7.25 -10.03 3.89
CA ALA A 260 5.95 -10.44 3.40
C ALA A 260 4.99 -10.79 4.54
N VAL A 261 3.87 -10.08 4.63
CA VAL A 261 2.83 -10.24 5.65
C VAL A 261 1.57 -10.89 5.05
N PHE A 262 1.08 -11.97 5.68
CA PHE A 262 -0.03 -12.78 5.17
C PHE A 262 -1.13 -13.02 6.20
N GLY A 263 -2.39 -12.83 5.78
CA GLY A 263 -3.58 -13.22 6.53
C GLY A 263 -4.07 -14.60 6.10
N THR A 264 -3.84 -15.63 6.92
CA THR A 264 -4.12 -17.03 6.51
C THR A 264 -5.43 -17.56 7.11
N ASP A 265 -5.97 -18.66 6.57
CA ASP A 265 -6.98 -19.50 7.26
C ASP A 265 -6.30 -20.57 8.16
N SER A 266 -4.99 -20.50 8.36
CA SER A 266 -4.23 -21.50 9.11
C SER A 266 -4.46 -21.33 10.60
N PRO A 267 -4.96 -22.35 11.33
CA PRO A 267 -4.95 -22.30 12.78
C PRO A 267 -3.52 -22.42 13.32
N PRO A 268 -3.25 -21.94 14.54
CA PRO A 268 -1.98 -22.15 15.20
C PRO A 268 -1.65 -23.64 15.33
N TRP A 269 -0.45 -24.04 14.92
CA TRP A 269 -0.02 -25.43 14.97
C TRP A 269 1.43 -25.58 15.44
N GLY A 270 1.65 -26.35 16.50
CA GLY A 270 2.98 -26.60 17.06
C GLY A 270 3.75 -27.74 16.39
N GLY A 271 3.42 -28.11 15.16
CA GLY A 271 4.09 -29.21 14.44
C GLY A 271 3.65 -30.63 14.85
N ASN A 272 4.37 -31.62 14.32
CA ASN A 272 4.02 -33.04 14.49
C ASN A 272 4.08 -33.50 15.96
N GLY A 273 2.98 -34.08 16.44
CA GLY A 273 2.84 -34.54 17.83
C GLY A 273 2.19 -33.52 18.76
N SER A 274 1.92 -32.31 18.27
CA SER A 274 1.11 -31.32 18.99
C SER A 274 -0.37 -31.72 19.08
N PRO A 275 -1.14 -31.17 20.05
CA PRO A 275 -2.59 -31.32 20.09
C PRO A 275 -3.24 -30.95 18.76
N ALA A 276 -4.50 -31.39 18.56
CA ALA A 276 -5.27 -31.02 17.39
C ALA A 276 -5.32 -29.48 17.25
N PRO A 277 -5.11 -28.92 16.03
CA PRO A 277 -5.17 -27.48 15.81
C PRO A 277 -6.52 -26.91 16.25
N ASP A 278 -6.48 -25.72 16.85
CA ASP A 278 -7.70 -24.97 17.17
C ASP A 278 -8.18 -24.24 15.92
N TYR A 279 -9.06 -24.91 15.17
CA TYR A 279 -9.60 -24.37 13.93
C TYR A 279 -10.47 -23.12 14.12
N SER A 280 -10.87 -22.79 15.36
CA SER A 280 -11.60 -21.54 15.64
C SER A 280 -10.74 -20.29 15.54
N LYS A 281 -9.43 -20.46 15.34
CA LYS A 281 -8.42 -19.40 15.25
C LYS A 281 -7.72 -19.42 13.90
N ALA A 282 -7.05 -18.33 13.59
CA ALA A 282 -6.17 -18.23 12.44
C ALA A 282 -4.87 -17.51 12.78
N THR A 283 -3.92 -17.53 11.85
CA THR A 283 -2.59 -16.91 12.02
C THR A 283 -2.35 -15.82 11.00
N VAL A 284 -1.72 -14.74 11.45
CA VAL A 284 -1.06 -13.76 10.58
C VAL A 284 0.42 -14.07 10.60
N TRP A 285 1.05 -14.13 9.43
CA TRP A 285 2.47 -14.38 9.26
C TRP A 285 3.16 -13.10 8.83
N ALA A 286 4.40 -12.91 9.29
CA ALA A 286 5.35 -11.99 8.70
C ALA A 286 6.67 -12.73 8.50
N VAL A 287 7.22 -12.62 7.29
CA VAL A 287 8.28 -13.50 6.81
C VAL A 287 9.31 -12.70 6.03
N ASN A 288 10.58 -12.90 6.38
CA ASN A 288 11.74 -12.36 5.69
C ASN A 288 11.92 -13.01 4.32
N GLY A 289 12.70 -12.37 3.44
CA GLY A 289 12.98 -12.91 2.11
C GLY A 289 13.68 -14.27 2.11
N ASP A 290 14.46 -14.59 3.14
CA ASP A 290 15.09 -15.90 3.32
C ASP A 290 14.16 -17.01 3.85
N SER A 291 12.86 -16.72 3.93
CA SER A 291 11.76 -17.52 4.46
C SER A 291 11.75 -17.76 5.97
N SER A 292 12.64 -17.11 6.72
CA SER A 292 12.55 -17.08 8.18
C SER A 292 11.42 -16.19 8.67
N ASN A 293 10.77 -16.57 9.77
CA ASN A 293 9.76 -15.70 10.38
C ASN A 293 10.44 -14.50 11.05
N VAL A 294 9.79 -13.34 10.92
CA VAL A 294 10.10 -12.17 11.74
C VAL A 294 9.95 -12.52 13.22
N SER A 295 10.80 -11.94 14.06
CA SER A 295 10.76 -12.19 15.50
C SER A 295 9.38 -11.84 16.08
N GLY A 296 8.75 -12.81 16.75
CA GLY A 296 7.40 -12.65 17.32
C GLY A 296 6.26 -13.21 16.45
N TRP A 297 6.56 -13.55 15.19
CA TRP A 297 5.60 -14.07 14.23
C TRP A 297 5.70 -15.60 14.04
N PRO A 298 4.61 -16.27 13.61
CA PRO A 298 3.26 -15.72 13.37
C PRO A 298 2.49 -15.40 14.66
N VAL A 299 1.60 -14.42 14.58
CA VAL A 299 0.62 -14.10 15.64
C VAL A 299 -0.72 -14.79 15.38
N THR A 300 -1.61 -14.76 16.38
CA THR A 300 -2.89 -15.49 16.34
C THR A 300 -4.09 -14.57 16.51
N THR A 301 -5.14 -14.80 15.71
CA THR A 301 -6.47 -14.20 15.85
C THR A 301 -7.48 -15.20 16.38
N ASP A 302 -8.62 -14.71 16.86
CA ASP A 302 -9.73 -15.55 17.34
C ASP A 302 -10.74 -15.98 16.25
N ASN A 303 -10.44 -15.74 14.97
CA ASN A 303 -11.19 -16.27 13.81
C ASN A 303 -10.38 -16.09 12.50
N ASN A 304 -10.91 -16.61 11.39
CA ASN A 304 -10.31 -16.55 10.06
C ASN A 304 -10.04 -15.10 9.57
N ILE A 305 -9.08 -15.00 8.66
CA ILE A 305 -8.55 -13.73 8.15
C ILE A 305 -8.74 -13.73 6.62
N GLN A 306 -9.81 -13.08 6.18
CA GLN A 306 -10.04 -12.78 4.75
C GLN A 306 -9.55 -11.38 4.39
N SER A 307 -9.47 -10.50 5.38
CA SER A 307 -8.92 -9.16 5.25
C SER A 307 -7.45 -9.25 4.88
N SER A 308 -7.07 -8.52 3.83
CA SER A 308 -5.65 -8.37 3.53
C SER A 308 -4.99 -7.41 4.52
N PRO A 309 -3.74 -7.65 4.93
CA PRO A 309 -3.04 -6.74 5.83
C PRO A 309 -2.84 -5.36 5.21
N ALA A 310 -2.84 -4.35 6.08
CA ALA A 310 -2.33 -3.01 5.79
C ALA A 310 -1.16 -2.72 6.72
N LEU A 311 -0.12 -2.07 6.20
CA LEU A 311 1.09 -1.72 6.91
C LEU A 311 1.23 -0.20 6.99
N GLY A 312 1.57 0.33 8.17
CA GLY A 312 1.78 1.76 8.37
C GLY A 312 2.11 2.09 9.83
N ASP A 313 2.79 3.21 10.05
CA ASP A 313 3.09 3.75 11.38
C ASP A 313 1.82 4.41 11.95
N ILE A 314 0.99 3.60 12.62
CA ILE A 314 -0.30 4.06 13.13
C ILE A 314 -0.18 4.67 14.53
N ASP A 315 0.89 4.37 15.27
CA ASP A 315 1.09 4.91 16.61
C ASP A 315 2.16 6.02 16.72
N GLY A 316 2.80 6.36 15.59
CA GLY A 316 3.70 7.50 15.43
C GLY A 316 5.10 7.25 16.00
N ASP A 317 5.51 5.99 16.12
CA ASP A 317 6.81 5.61 16.69
C ASP A 317 7.94 5.46 15.65
N GLY A 318 7.60 5.57 14.36
CA GLY A 318 8.50 5.46 13.22
C GLY A 318 8.72 4.03 12.72
N GLN A 319 8.02 3.03 13.26
CA GLN A 319 8.02 1.65 12.78
C GLN A 319 6.65 1.30 12.17
N LEU A 320 6.58 0.23 11.40
CA LEU A 320 5.33 -0.20 10.77
C LEU A 320 4.54 -1.15 11.68
N GLU A 321 3.25 -0.86 11.84
CA GLU A 321 2.28 -1.80 12.42
C GLU A 321 1.56 -2.60 11.34
N VAL A 322 1.08 -3.78 11.72
CA VAL A 322 0.26 -4.66 10.89
C VAL A 322 -1.20 -4.58 11.33
N VAL A 323 -2.09 -4.15 10.45
CA VAL A 323 -3.54 -4.05 10.72
C VAL A 323 -4.32 -5.08 9.88
N VAL A 324 -5.21 -5.86 10.51
CA VAL A 324 -6.06 -6.84 9.82
C VAL A 324 -7.48 -6.90 10.39
N GLY A 325 -8.46 -7.11 9.51
CA GLY A 325 -9.82 -7.53 9.88
C GLY A 325 -9.95 -9.04 10.08
N SER A 326 -10.91 -9.47 10.91
CA SER A 326 -11.22 -10.89 11.15
C SER A 326 -12.72 -11.19 11.12
N GLY A 327 -13.04 -12.44 10.79
CA GLY A 327 -14.41 -12.97 10.75
C GLY A 327 -14.73 -13.61 9.40
N GLY A 328 -15.90 -14.27 9.34
CA GLY A 328 -16.49 -14.67 8.06
C GLY A 328 -16.64 -16.16 7.77
N SER A 329 -16.07 -17.12 8.52
CA SER A 329 -16.29 -18.54 8.14
C SER A 329 -16.15 -19.63 9.20
N VAL A 330 -15.50 -19.41 10.35
CA VAL A 330 -15.35 -20.50 11.34
C VAL A 330 -16.38 -20.43 12.46
N GLU A 331 -17.22 -21.46 12.54
CA GLU A 331 -18.17 -21.68 13.63
C GLU A 331 -17.44 -21.87 14.97
N GLY A 332 -17.77 -21.04 15.97
CA GLY A 332 -17.27 -21.15 17.33
C GLY A 332 -16.08 -20.25 17.70
N GLY A 333 -15.48 -19.53 16.75
CA GLY A 333 -14.46 -18.50 17.03
C GLY A 333 -15.06 -17.16 17.46
N ASP A 334 -14.28 -16.34 18.18
CA ASP A 334 -14.64 -14.97 18.57
C ASP A 334 -14.14 -13.98 17.50
N GLY A 335 -14.80 -14.00 16.33
CA GLY A 335 -14.51 -13.10 15.20
C GLY A 335 -15.14 -11.72 15.35
N LYS A 336 -15.13 -10.92 14.27
CA LYS A 336 -15.68 -9.53 14.24
C LYS A 336 -14.80 -8.57 15.03
N LYS A 337 -13.51 -8.61 14.71
CA LYS A 337 -12.50 -7.76 15.32
C LYS A 337 -11.57 -7.21 14.25
N VAL A 338 -11.02 -6.05 14.55
CA VAL A 338 -9.86 -5.50 13.85
C VAL A 338 -8.69 -5.56 14.82
N TYR A 339 -7.57 -6.10 14.38
CA TYR A 339 -6.35 -6.25 15.16
C TYR A 339 -5.27 -5.32 14.62
N ALA A 340 -4.39 -4.88 15.50
CA ALA A 340 -3.15 -4.21 15.15
C ALA A 340 -2.00 -4.76 16.01
N TRP A 341 -0.85 -5.01 15.40
CA TRP A 341 0.38 -5.45 16.06
C TRP A 341 1.56 -4.60 15.62
N ASN A 342 2.50 -4.37 16.53
CA ASN A 342 3.81 -3.81 16.21
C ASN A 342 4.63 -4.82 15.39
N GLY A 343 5.70 -4.36 14.76
CA GLY A 343 6.64 -5.20 14.00
C GLY A 343 7.17 -6.43 14.74
N ASP A 344 7.29 -6.36 16.08
CA ASP A 344 7.72 -7.47 16.93
C ASP A 344 6.60 -8.48 17.32
N GLY A 345 5.41 -8.32 16.73
CA GLY A 345 4.23 -9.15 17.00
C GLY A 345 3.51 -8.85 18.32
N SER A 346 3.95 -7.84 19.09
CA SER A 346 3.21 -7.37 20.27
C SER A 346 1.98 -6.56 19.86
N VAL A 347 0.94 -6.56 20.70
CA VAL A 347 -0.33 -5.88 20.39
C VAL A 347 -0.19 -4.37 20.60
N VAL A 348 -0.60 -3.58 19.60
CA VAL A 348 -0.65 -2.12 19.69
C VAL A 348 -1.61 -1.70 20.82
N SER A 349 -1.24 -0.69 21.59
CA SER A 349 -2.08 -0.23 22.71
C SER A 349 -3.45 0.25 22.22
N GLY A 350 -4.53 -0.32 22.78
CA GLY A 350 -5.91 0.01 22.39
C GLY A 350 -6.58 -1.03 21.49
N TRP A 351 -5.82 -2.02 21.01
CA TRP A 351 -6.27 -3.08 20.11
C TRP A 351 -6.40 -4.44 20.84
N PRO A 352 -7.20 -5.38 20.30
CA PRO A 352 -8.07 -5.27 19.13
C PRO A 352 -9.38 -4.51 19.39
N LYS A 353 -10.04 -4.07 18.32
CA LYS A 353 -11.35 -3.40 18.34
C LYS A 353 -12.46 -4.36 17.95
N SER A 354 -13.53 -4.42 18.73
CA SER A 354 -14.73 -5.21 18.41
C SER A 354 -15.63 -4.48 17.43
N THR A 355 -16.26 -5.23 16.54
CA THR A 355 -17.11 -4.71 15.47
C THR A 355 -18.48 -5.39 15.45
N GLY A 356 -19.40 -4.86 14.64
CA GLY A 356 -20.77 -5.37 14.54
C GLY A 356 -20.91 -6.65 13.70
N GLY A 357 -19.89 -7.01 12.92
CA GLY A 357 -19.95 -8.06 11.91
C GLY A 357 -18.57 -8.41 11.35
N ASP A 358 -18.54 -9.31 10.39
CA ASP A 358 -17.30 -9.79 9.80
C ASP A 358 -16.55 -8.65 9.09
N MET A 359 -15.22 -8.70 9.16
CA MET A 359 -14.32 -7.71 8.58
C MET A 359 -13.44 -8.33 7.50
N PRO A 360 -13.97 -8.60 6.28
CA PRO A 360 -13.19 -9.17 5.18
C PRO A 360 -12.57 -8.11 4.27
N ALA A 361 -13.01 -6.85 4.34
CA ALA A 361 -12.38 -5.77 3.61
C ALA A 361 -10.95 -5.53 4.14
N PRO A 362 -9.97 -5.20 3.28
CA PRO A 362 -8.71 -4.63 3.73
C PRO A 362 -8.95 -3.30 4.47
N PRO A 363 -8.16 -2.99 5.51
CA PRO A 363 -8.11 -1.65 6.06
C PRO A 363 -7.51 -0.65 5.04
N ALA A 364 -7.93 0.60 5.12
CA ALA A 364 -7.24 1.73 4.49
C ALA A 364 -6.63 2.60 5.59
N LEU A 365 -5.39 3.03 5.39
CA LEU A 365 -4.65 3.89 6.32
C LEU A 365 -4.50 5.29 5.72
N GLY A 366 -4.60 6.33 6.55
CA GLY A 366 -4.38 7.70 6.10
C GLY A 366 -4.72 8.73 7.16
N ASP A 367 -4.08 9.90 7.09
CA ASP A 367 -4.41 11.08 7.90
C ASP A 367 -5.78 11.63 7.44
N LEU A 368 -6.82 11.18 8.12
CA LEU A 368 -8.22 11.41 7.74
C LEU A 368 -8.74 12.71 8.32
N ASP A 369 -8.31 13.06 9.53
CA ASP A 369 -8.75 14.27 10.22
C ASP A 369 -7.75 15.45 10.19
N GLY A 370 -6.60 15.26 9.56
CA GLY A 370 -5.60 16.29 9.27
C GLY A 370 -4.69 16.61 10.46
N ASP A 371 -4.56 15.69 11.42
CA ASP A 371 -3.71 15.88 12.61
C ASP A 371 -2.27 15.38 12.43
N GLY A 372 -2.00 14.67 11.33
CA GLY A 372 -0.69 14.18 10.93
C GLY A 372 -0.38 12.75 11.37
N ASP A 373 -1.27 12.10 12.13
CA ASP A 373 -1.19 10.68 12.48
C ASP A 373 -2.07 9.85 11.51
N LEU A 374 -1.84 8.53 11.42
CA LEU A 374 -2.64 7.67 10.54
C LEU A 374 -3.89 7.13 11.24
N GLU A 375 -5.05 7.30 10.60
CA GLU A 375 -6.29 6.61 10.96
C GLU A 375 -6.44 5.28 10.24
N ILE A 376 -7.17 4.35 10.88
CA ILE A 376 -7.56 3.06 10.32
C ILE A 376 -9.03 3.12 9.91
N VAL A 377 -9.32 3.01 8.61
CA VAL A 377 -10.68 2.95 8.07
C VAL A 377 -11.00 1.56 7.54
N ILE A 378 -12.13 0.97 7.94
CA ILE A 378 -12.51 -0.38 7.49
C ILE A 378 -14.02 -0.61 7.44
N GLY A 379 -14.44 -1.30 6.38
CA GLY A 379 -15.83 -1.67 6.11
C GLY A 379 -16.22 -3.03 6.68
N CYS A 380 -17.40 -3.09 7.29
CA CYS A 380 -18.01 -4.31 7.78
C CYS A 380 -18.88 -4.98 6.71
N GLY A 381 -18.82 -6.30 6.59
CA GLY A 381 -19.74 -7.09 5.77
C GLY A 381 -19.04 -8.05 4.79
N ALA A 382 -19.63 -9.23 4.57
CA ALA A 382 -19.04 -10.29 3.77
C ALA A 382 -19.63 -10.45 2.36
N GLU A 383 -18.80 -10.89 1.43
CA GLU A 383 -19.26 -11.53 0.20
C GLU A 383 -19.78 -12.94 0.51
N GLY A 384 -20.83 -13.37 -0.19
CA GLY A 384 -21.07 -14.79 -0.38
C GLY A 384 -21.73 -15.63 0.72
N ASP A 385 -22.18 -15.13 1.88
CA ASP A 385 -22.89 -15.99 2.85
C ASP A 385 -24.44 -15.96 2.68
N PRO A 386 -25.08 -16.98 2.05
CA PRO A 386 -26.54 -17.13 2.05
C PRO A 386 -27.12 -17.60 3.40
N PHE A 387 -26.29 -17.95 4.38
CA PHE A 387 -26.66 -18.47 5.71
C PHE A 387 -26.46 -17.46 6.87
N ASN A 388 -25.79 -16.32 6.65
CA ASN A 388 -25.70 -15.22 7.62
C ASN A 388 -26.47 -13.98 7.11
N PRO A 389 -27.79 -13.87 7.42
CA PRO A 389 -28.69 -12.88 6.83
C PRO A 389 -28.55 -11.45 7.38
N ALA A 390 -27.47 -11.12 8.09
CA ALA A 390 -27.23 -9.74 8.54
C ALA A 390 -25.96 -9.18 7.86
N PRO A 391 -26.07 -8.59 6.66
CA PRO A 391 -25.02 -7.72 6.15
C PRO A 391 -24.83 -6.57 7.15
N CYS A 392 -23.75 -6.64 7.90
CA CYS A 392 -23.24 -5.48 8.60
C CYS A 392 -22.89 -4.44 7.54
N THR A 393 -23.27 -3.18 7.73
CA THR A 393 -23.01 -2.08 6.78
C THR A 393 -22.33 -0.92 7.47
N TYR A 394 -21.60 -1.23 8.53
CA TYR A 394 -20.91 -0.26 9.36
C TYR A 394 -19.55 0.05 8.76
N LEU A 395 -19.26 1.34 8.65
CA LEU A 395 -17.92 1.86 8.43
C LEU A 395 -17.35 2.28 9.77
N TYR A 396 -16.10 1.89 10.01
CA TYR A 396 -15.36 2.24 11.21
C TYR A 396 -14.15 3.08 10.86
N ALA A 397 -13.79 3.99 11.76
CA ALA A 397 -12.54 4.73 11.73
C ALA A 397 -12.01 4.93 13.15
N TRP A 398 -10.74 4.60 13.36
CA TRP A 398 -10.05 4.78 14.64
C TRP A 398 -8.68 5.42 14.41
N HIS A 399 -8.24 6.25 15.36
CA HIS A 399 -6.83 6.58 15.48
C HIS A 399 -6.03 5.33 15.88
N GLY A 400 -4.72 5.31 15.64
CA GLY A 400 -3.90 4.15 16.02
C GLY A 400 -3.86 3.83 17.52
N ASN A 401 -4.14 4.80 18.40
CA ASN A 401 -4.34 4.54 19.83
C ASN A 401 -5.68 3.85 20.18
N GLY A 402 -6.52 3.57 19.18
CA GLY A 402 -7.81 2.91 19.29
C GLY A 402 -8.97 3.80 19.72
N SER A 403 -8.80 5.13 19.82
CA SER A 403 -9.91 6.06 20.01
C SER A 403 -10.67 6.30 18.71
N ASP A 404 -11.97 6.64 18.82
CA ASP A 404 -12.84 6.85 17.67
C ASP A 404 -12.53 8.23 17.04
N VAL A 405 -12.34 8.27 15.72
CA VAL A 405 -12.06 9.52 14.97
C VAL A 405 -13.23 10.50 15.05
N TRP A 406 -14.45 9.96 14.95
CA TRP A 406 -15.69 10.73 15.11
C TRP A 406 -16.67 10.04 16.05
N SER A 407 -17.63 10.83 16.52
CA SER A 407 -18.72 10.34 17.38
C SER A 407 -20.07 10.78 16.83
N PRO A 408 -21.04 9.86 16.64
CA PRO A 408 -20.98 8.44 17.04
C PRO A 408 -20.26 7.55 16.02
N LEU A 409 -19.59 6.51 16.50
CA LEU A 409 -19.02 5.40 15.71
C LEU A 409 -19.72 4.06 16.06
N PRO A 410 -19.96 3.14 15.11
CA PRO A 410 -19.76 3.26 13.65
C PRO A 410 -20.77 4.17 12.95
N THR A 411 -20.40 4.63 11.76
CA THR A 411 -21.35 5.20 10.79
C THR A 411 -21.95 4.07 9.96
N THR A 412 -23.24 4.15 9.65
CA THR A 412 -23.86 3.28 8.64
C THR A 412 -23.50 3.81 7.26
N SER A 413 -22.81 3.02 6.43
CA SER A 413 -22.58 3.41 5.04
C SER A 413 -23.94 3.68 4.35
N PRO A 414 -24.10 4.82 3.65
CA PRO A 414 -25.30 5.09 2.92
C PRO A 414 -25.42 4.03 1.80
N ASP A 415 -26.59 3.44 1.65
CA ASP A 415 -26.89 2.64 0.47
C ASP A 415 -27.46 3.58 -0.60
N PRO A 416 -26.77 3.80 -1.74
CA PRO A 416 -27.32 4.64 -2.79
C PRO A 416 -28.66 4.08 -3.30
N ASN A 417 -29.01 2.80 -3.06
CA ASN A 417 -30.25 2.12 -3.48
C ASN A 417 -31.54 2.60 -2.80
N THR A 418 -31.83 3.91 -2.77
CA THR A 418 -33.02 4.52 -2.13
C THR A 418 -34.39 4.16 -2.74
N GLY A 419 -34.49 3.12 -3.58
CA GLY A 419 -35.72 2.78 -4.35
C GLY A 419 -36.13 1.31 -4.38
N TRP A 420 -35.35 0.37 -3.81
CA TRP A 420 -35.70 -1.06 -3.76
C TRP A 420 -35.66 -1.59 -2.32
N PRO A 421 -36.60 -2.44 -1.89
CA PRO A 421 -36.68 -2.95 -0.51
C PRO A 421 -35.64 -4.06 -0.23
N ALA A 422 -34.45 -4.00 -0.84
CA ALA A 422 -33.37 -4.93 -0.53
C ALA A 422 -32.77 -4.56 0.83
N PRO A 423 -32.34 -5.55 1.65
CA PRO A 423 -31.59 -5.25 2.87
C PRO A 423 -30.31 -4.48 2.52
N PRO A 424 -29.81 -3.62 3.43
CA PRO A 424 -28.59 -2.87 3.20
C PRO A 424 -27.44 -3.84 2.90
N ASN A 425 -26.65 -3.58 1.86
CA ASN A 425 -25.62 -4.51 1.41
C ASN A 425 -24.30 -4.31 2.16
N GLY A 426 -23.59 -5.40 2.48
CA GLY A 426 -22.32 -5.33 3.22
C GLY A 426 -21.21 -4.57 2.49
N LEU A 427 -20.12 -4.27 3.20
CA LEU A 427 -18.95 -3.55 2.71
C LEU A 427 -17.75 -4.50 2.53
N PRO A 428 -17.76 -5.41 1.54
CA PRO A 428 -16.69 -6.39 1.38
C PRO A 428 -15.43 -5.83 0.70
N TYR A 429 -15.50 -4.60 0.16
CA TYR A 429 -14.42 -3.96 -0.59
C TYR A 429 -13.67 -2.97 0.31
N SER A 430 -12.40 -2.74 -0.01
CA SER A 430 -11.58 -1.77 0.71
C SER A 430 -12.21 -0.38 0.61
N PRO A 431 -12.21 0.42 1.69
CA PRO A 431 -12.34 1.86 1.59
C PRO A 431 -11.17 2.45 0.79
N VAL A 432 -11.39 3.59 0.14
CA VAL A 432 -10.38 4.39 -0.56
C VAL A 432 -10.41 5.80 0.01
N LEU A 433 -9.24 6.37 0.26
CA LEU A 433 -9.07 7.67 0.89
C LEU A 433 -8.46 8.65 -0.11
N ALA A 434 -9.21 9.69 -0.44
CA ALA A 434 -8.77 10.75 -1.34
C ALA A 434 -9.61 12.02 -1.15
N ASP A 435 -8.96 13.17 -1.31
CA ASP A 435 -9.62 14.45 -1.59
C ASP A 435 -10.09 14.45 -3.05
N TYR A 436 -11.20 13.73 -3.29
CA TYR A 436 -11.69 13.50 -4.65
C TYR A 436 -12.45 14.71 -5.20
N ASP A 437 -12.89 15.63 -4.35
CA ASP A 437 -13.67 16.81 -4.74
C ASP A 437 -12.88 18.14 -4.71
N GLY A 438 -11.63 18.10 -4.22
CA GLY A 438 -10.67 19.20 -4.24
C GLY A 438 -10.94 20.26 -3.17
N ASP A 439 -11.58 19.87 -2.07
CA ASP A 439 -11.91 20.80 -0.97
C ASP A 439 -10.80 20.93 0.08
N GLY A 440 -9.76 20.10 -0.01
CA GLY A 440 -8.62 20.04 0.88
C GLY A 440 -8.79 19.05 2.04
N SER A 441 -9.93 18.37 2.13
CA SER A 441 -10.22 17.32 3.12
C SER A 441 -10.16 15.95 2.46
N VAL A 442 -9.81 14.91 3.23
CA VAL A 442 -9.85 13.53 2.74
C VAL A 442 -11.26 12.96 2.93
N GLU A 443 -11.86 12.44 1.86
CA GLU A 443 -13.08 11.64 1.93
C GLU A 443 -12.81 10.15 1.82
N ILE A 444 -13.81 9.38 2.25
CA ILE A 444 -13.82 7.94 2.19
C ILE A 444 -14.78 7.49 1.10
N LEU A 445 -14.24 6.88 0.04
CA LEU A 445 -14.99 6.24 -1.01
C LEU A 445 -15.21 4.76 -0.65
N VAL A 446 -16.47 4.36 -0.56
CA VAL A 446 -16.89 3.02 -0.15
C VAL A 446 -17.81 2.44 -1.21
N LEU A 447 -17.55 1.18 -1.58
CA LEU A 447 -18.46 0.44 -2.44
C LEU A 447 -19.23 -0.61 -1.63
N ASN A 448 -20.56 -0.49 -1.65
CA ASN A 448 -21.43 -1.52 -1.07
C ASN A 448 -21.55 -2.68 -2.08
N ARG A 449 -21.69 -3.90 -1.58
CA ARG A 449 -21.94 -5.08 -2.42
C ARG A 449 -23.17 -4.85 -3.30
N TRP A 450 -23.10 -5.13 -4.60
CA TRP A 450 -24.22 -4.93 -5.54
C TRP A 450 -24.73 -3.47 -5.57
N SER A 451 -23.82 -2.51 -5.39
CA SER A 451 -24.17 -1.11 -5.53
C SER A 451 -24.24 -0.70 -7.01
N TRP A 452 -25.02 0.35 -7.25
CA TRP A 452 -25.11 1.07 -8.52
C TRP A 452 -24.36 2.39 -8.46
N GLY A 453 -23.59 2.62 -7.41
CA GLY A 453 -22.73 3.79 -7.26
C GLY A 453 -21.80 3.69 -6.07
N ILE A 454 -20.91 4.65 -5.97
CA ILE A 454 -19.94 4.77 -4.89
C ILE A 454 -20.58 5.62 -3.78
N SER A 455 -20.47 5.15 -2.54
CA SER A 455 -20.86 5.91 -1.37
C SER A 455 -19.66 6.71 -0.87
N THR A 456 -19.88 7.97 -0.58
CA THR A 456 -18.87 8.90 -0.07
C THR A 456 -19.22 9.28 1.36
N VAL A 457 -18.23 9.23 2.24
CA VAL A 457 -18.33 9.59 3.65
C VAL A 457 -17.24 10.60 3.94
N GLY A 458 -17.60 11.76 4.52
CA GLY A 458 -16.60 12.77 4.90
C GLY A 458 -15.77 12.32 6.10
N ASN A 459 -14.64 12.99 6.33
CA ASN A 459 -13.73 12.74 7.47
C ASN A 459 -14.39 12.76 8.88
N ASN A 460 -15.57 13.35 9.01
CA ASN A 460 -16.34 13.39 10.25
C ASN A 460 -17.39 12.27 10.37
N GLY A 461 -17.35 11.28 9.46
CA GLY A 461 -18.27 10.17 9.42
C GLY A 461 -19.68 10.54 8.93
N THR A 462 -19.86 11.69 8.29
CA THR A 462 -21.15 12.06 7.71
C THR A 462 -21.29 11.56 6.28
N ASP A 463 -22.42 10.93 5.99
CA ASP A 463 -22.78 10.50 4.64
C ASP A 463 -22.87 11.71 3.69
N GLN A 464 -22.13 11.65 2.59
CA GLN A 464 -22.10 12.70 1.56
C GLN A 464 -22.47 12.16 0.17
N PRO A 465 -23.60 11.45 0.00
CA PRO A 465 -23.86 10.69 -1.22
C PRO A 465 -23.73 11.54 -2.49
N ASP A 466 -22.76 11.22 -3.33
CA ASP A 466 -22.60 11.85 -4.63
C ASP A 466 -23.39 11.10 -5.70
N ALA A 467 -24.50 11.70 -6.14
CA ALA A 467 -25.30 11.16 -7.23
C ALA A 467 -24.55 11.10 -8.57
N ALA A 468 -23.42 11.81 -8.71
CA ALA A 468 -22.60 11.78 -9.91
C ALA A 468 -21.82 10.47 -10.07
N LEU A 469 -21.49 9.79 -8.98
CA LEU A 469 -20.77 8.50 -8.96
C LEU A 469 -21.73 7.30 -9.05
N GLN A 470 -22.81 7.40 -9.83
CA GLN A 470 -23.82 6.36 -10.01
C GLN A 470 -23.91 5.89 -11.47
N THR A 471 -24.04 4.57 -11.69
CA THR A 471 -24.00 3.93 -13.02
C THR A 471 -25.36 3.56 -13.60
N GLY A 472 -26.47 3.83 -12.90
CA GLY A 472 -27.81 3.43 -13.33
C GLY A 472 -28.04 1.91 -13.44
N ALA A 473 -27.04 1.08 -13.10
CA ALA A 473 -27.06 -0.38 -13.17
C ALA A 473 -26.56 -0.99 -11.84
N ASN A 474 -27.17 -2.08 -11.38
CA ASN A 474 -26.71 -2.81 -10.19
C ASN A 474 -25.56 -3.76 -10.56
N SER A 475 -24.34 -3.25 -10.54
CA SER A 475 -23.24 -3.98 -11.19
C SER A 475 -21.82 -3.58 -10.83
N LEU A 476 -21.61 -2.61 -9.93
CA LEU A 476 -20.26 -2.33 -9.45
C LEU A 476 -19.85 -3.44 -8.46
N SER A 477 -18.64 -3.96 -8.61
CA SER A 477 -18.18 -5.10 -7.80
C SER A 477 -16.66 -5.15 -7.65
N SER A 478 -15.99 -4.00 -7.54
CA SER A 478 -14.55 -3.91 -7.26
C SER A 478 -14.25 -2.63 -6.47
N THR A 479 -13.15 -2.60 -5.74
CA THR A 479 -12.70 -1.39 -5.04
C THR A 479 -12.43 -0.29 -6.08
N PRO A 480 -12.83 0.97 -5.82
CA PRO A 480 -12.46 2.08 -6.70
C PRO A 480 -10.95 2.30 -6.73
N LEU A 481 -10.49 2.91 -7.83
CA LEU A 481 -9.19 3.53 -7.95
C LEU A 481 -9.42 5.02 -8.17
N VAL A 482 -8.67 5.87 -7.46
CA VAL A 482 -8.68 7.33 -7.62
C VAL A 482 -7.29 7.76 -8.06
N ASP A 483 -7.17 8.27 -9.27
CA ASP A 483 -5.91 8.72 -9.85
C ASP A 483 -6.19 9.62 -11.07
N ASP A 484 -5.23 10.46 -11.46
CA ASP A 484 -5.25 11.19 -12.74
C ASP A 484 -4.76 10.24 -13.84
N VAL A 485 -5.71 9.59 -14.49
CA VAL A 485 -5.44 8.53 -15.47
C VAL A 485 -5.45 9.06 -16.89
N ASP A 486 -6.02 10.24 -17.15
CA ASP A 486 -6.00 10.87 -18.47
C ASP A 486 -5.12 12.13 -18.59
N GLY A 487 -4.32 12.40 -17.55
CA GLY A 487 -3.24 13.38 -17.56
C GLY A 487 -3.74 14.83 -17.59
N ASP A 488 -5.01 15.09 -17.30
CA ASP A 488 -5.62 16.42 -17.41
C ASP A 488 -5.42 17.28 -16.15
N GLY A 489 -4.85 16.70 -15.09
CA GLY A 489 -4.56 17.33 -13.81
C GLY A 489 -5.67 17.18 -12.78
N LYS A 490 -6.78 16.51 -13.12
CA LYS A 490 -7.84 16.12 -12.19
C LYS A 490 -7.80 14.64 -11.91
N LEU A 491 -8.54 14.22 -10.90
CA LEU A 491 -8.68 12.82 -10.56
C LEU A 491 -9.84 12.19 -11.30
N GLU A 492 -9.65 10.93 -11.67
CA GLU A 492 -10.71 10.03 -12.08
C GLU A 492 -10.98 8.99 -11.01
N VAL A 493 -12.26 8.66 -10.84
CA VAL A 493 -12.65 7.45 -10.13
C VAL A 493 -12.89 6.34 -11.15
N VAL A 494 -12.15 5.23 -11.03
CA VAL A 494 -12.24 4.06 -11.92
C VAL A 494 -12.80 2.85 -11.16
N VAL A 495 -13.87 2.24 -11.68
CA VAL A 495 -14.48 1.05 -11.07
C VAL A 495 -14.90 0.02 -12.12
N GLY A 496 -14.57 -1.25 -11.86
CA GLY A 496 -15.04 -2.39 -12.63
C GLY A 496 -16.41 -2.90 -12.21
N GLY A 497 -17.21 -3.31 -13.20
CA GLY A 497 -18.52 -3.90 -12.98
C GLY A 497 -19.12 -4.56 -14.22
N ALA A 498 -20.41 -4.34 -14.44
CA ALA A 498 -21.15 -4.84 -15.60
C ALA A 498 -22.18 -3.83 -16.12
N THR A 499 -22.57 -3.93 -17.39
CA THR A 499 -23.73 -3.21 -17.91
C THR A 499 -25.04 -3.85 -17.40
N VAL A 500 -26.19 -3.17 -17.61
CA VAL A 500 -27.53 -3.76 -17.36
C VAL A 500 -27.73 -5.08 -18.13
N GLY A 501 -27.07 -5.26 -19.27
CA GLY A 501 -27.09 -6.48 -20.06
C GLY A 501 -26.17 -7.61 -19.54
N GLY A 502 -25.39 -7.36 -18.48
CA GLY A 502 -24.49 -8.33 -17.86
C GLY A 502 -23.10 -8.42 -18.48
N ALA A 503 -22.83 -7.74 -19.60
CA ALA A 503 -21.48 -7.63 -20.16
C ALA A 503 -20.57 -6.84 -19.22
N GLY A 504 -19.29 -7.19 -19.12
CA GLY A 504 -18.32 -6.44 -18.31
C GLY A 504 -18.23 -4.97 -18.71
N ALA A 505 -17.95 -4.13 -17.73
CA ALA A 505 -17.81 -2.69 -17.94
C ALA A 505 -16.78 -2.08 -17.00
N VAL A 506 -16.08 -1.06 -17.50
CA VAL A 506 -15.27 -0.14 -16.71
C VAL A 506 -15.95 1.22 -16.73
N TYR A 507 -16.18 1.79 -15.55
CA TYR A 507 -16.75 3.11 -15.35
C TYR A 507 -15.66 4.06 -14.88
N ILE A 508 -15.60 5.24 -15.50
CA ILE A 508 -14.56 6.25 -15.29
C ILE A 508 -15.27 7.58 -15.11
N TRP A 509 -15.05 8.25 -13.98
CA TRP A 509 -15.65 9.55 -13.65
C TRP A 509 -14.57 10.59 -13.41
N ASP A 510 -14.55 11.66 -14.20
CA ASP A 510 -13.74 12.87 -13.99
C ASP A 510 -14.35 13.64 -12.81
N VAL A 511 -13.60 13.79 -11.72
CA VAL A 511 -13.97 14.51 -10.49
C VAL A 511 -13.14 15.79 -10.33
N ASN A 512 -13.37 16.55 -9.24
CA ASN A 512 -12.79 17.89 -9.11
C ASN A 512 -11.48 17.94 -8.31
N GLY A 513 -11.17 16.88 -7.56
CA GLY A 513 -9.89 16.71 -6.91
C GLY A 513 -8.75 16.71 -7.93
N SER A 514 -7.54 17.01 -7.46
CA SER A 514 -6.35 17.10 -8.30
C SER A 514 -5.22 16.22 -7.76
N THR A 515 -4.21 15.99 -8.60
CA THR A 515 -2.99 15.26 -8.20
C THR A 515 -2.15 15.97 -7.14
N GLY A 516 -2.42 17.25 -6.86
CA GLY A 516 -1.78 18.00 -5.79
C GLY A 516 -2.44 17.84 -4.43
N ASP A 517 -3.61 17.19 -4.38
CA ASP A 517 -4.41 17.03 -3.17
C ASP A 517 -4.11 15.70 -2.47
N ALA A 518 -4.58 15.55 -1.23
CA ALA A 518 -4.25 14.40 -0.40
C ALA A 518 -4.91 13.12 -0.91
N GLN A 519 -4.10 12.08 -1.14
CA GLN A 519 -4.54 10.76 -1.58
C GLN A 519 -3.83 9.69 -0.75
N PRO A 520 -4.12 9.59 0.56
CA PRO A 520 -3.37 8.70 1.43
C PRO A 520 -3.65 7.21 1.14
N TRP A 521 -4.75 6.86 0.48
CA TRP A 521 -5.03 5.48 0.10
C TRP A 521 -5.86 5.40 -1.19
N PRO A 522 -5.26 5.71 -2.36
CA PRO A 522 -5.99 5.98 -3.60
C PRO A 522 -6.61 4.73 -4.24
N MET A 523 -6.19 3.54 -3.81
CA MET A 523 -6.64 2.29 -4.41
C MET A 523 -6.54 1.11 -3.44
N PHE A 524 -7.11 -0.03 -3.84
CA PHE A 524 -6.91 -1.30 -3.15
C PHE A 524 -5.41 -1.59 -2.95
N HIS A 525 -4.97 -1.89 -1.72
CA HIS A 525 -3.56 -2.10 -1.37
C HIS A 525 -2.64 -0.90 -1.62
N HIS A 526 -3.20 0.31 -1.51
CA HIS A 526 -2.50 1.60 -1.54
C HIS A 526 -1.84 1.97 -2.87
N ASP A 527 -1.13 1.06 -3.52
CA ASP A 527 -0.34 1.33 -4.72
C ASP A 527 -0.54 0.28 -5.84
N ILE A 528 0.11 0.52 -6.97
CA ILE A 528 0.03 -0.33 -8.17
C ILE A 528 0.81 -1.65 -8.04
N ALA A 529 1.79 -1.70 -7.13
CA ALA A 529 2.54 -2.90 -6.76
C ALA A 529 1.77 -3.77 -5.76
N ARG A 530 0.66 -3.26 -5.22
CA ARG A 530 -0.22 -3.90 -4.23
C ARG A 530 0.51 -4.26 -2.94
N THR A 531 1.39 -3.37 -2.48
CA THR A 531 2.16 -3.62 -1.25
C THR A 531 1.29 -3.57 0.01
N GLY A 532 0.14 -2.88 -0.02
CA GLY A 532 -0.64 -2.63 1.20
C GLY A 532 0.11 -1.78 2.23
N LEU A 533 1.22 -1.15 1.83
CA LEU A 533 2.07 -0.31 2.66
C LEU A 533 1.70 1.15 2.45
N HIS A 534 1.21 1.80 3.49
CA HIS A 534 1.30 3.24 3.61
C HIS A 534 2.68 3.55 4.21
N PRO A 535 3.65 4.02 3.39
CA PRO A 535 4.97 4.30 3.91
C PRO A 535 4.86 5.33 5.03
N ALA A 536 5.73 5.21 6.03
CA ALA A 536 5.91 6.30 6.98
C ALA A 536 6.18 7.59 6.18
N PRO A 537 5.66 8.75 6.62
CA PRO A 537 5.98 10.00 5.96
C PRO A 537 7.51 10.12 5.82
N PRO A 538 8.02 10.66 4.69
CA PRO A 538 9.45 10.68 4.44
C PRO A 538 10.19 11.23 5.65
N SER A 539 11.13 10.45 6.18
CA SER A 539 11.93 10.90 7.31
C SER A 539 12.67 12.16 6.86
N PRO A 540 12.57 13.29 7.57
CA PRO A 540 13.28 14.49 7.15
C PRO A 540 14.79 14.20 7.07
N PRO A 541 15.52 14.83 6.13
CA PRO A 541 16.95 14.60 5.99
C PRO A 541 17.65 14.80 7.35
N ARG A 542 18.63 13.95 7.65
CA ARG A 542 19.28 13.87 8.96
C ARG A 542 20.78 13.68 8.81
N LEU A 543 21.55 14.63 9.34
CA LEU A 543 23.00 14.63 9.23
C LEU A 543 23.65 13.63 10.20
N GLU A 544 24.41 12.70 9.65
CA GLU A 544 25.37 11.90 10.40
C GLU A 544 26.82 12.24 10.05
N PHE A 545 27.66 12.28 11.07
CA PHE A 545 29.09 12.52 10.96
C PHE A 545 29.82 11.88 12.15
N PRO A 546 31.03 11.31 11.98
CA PRO A 546 31.69 10.61 13.08
C PRO A 546 31.97 11.52 14.28
N ASP A 547 31.52 11.15 15.48
CA ASP A 547 31.78 11.91 16.73
C ASP A 547 33.28 12.10 17.04
N THR A 548 34.11 11.16 16.58
CA THR A 548 35.55 11.17 16.78
C THR A 548 36.28 10.64 15.56
N ILE A 549 37.27 11.40 15.10
CA ILE A 549 38.12 11.01 13.98
C ILE A 549 39.55 10.84 14.47
N ARG A 550 40.17 9.71 14.12
CA ARG A 550 41.55 9.39 14.50
C ARG A 550 42.42 9.24 13.26
N VAL A 551 43.50 10.01 13.22
CA VAL A 551 44.55 9.97 12.20
C VAL A 551 45.80 9.39 12.82
N PHE A 552 46.46 8.47 12.11
CA PHE A 552 47.67 7.80 12.58
C PHE A 552 48.81 8.15 11.63
N HIS A 553 49.91 8.68 12.18
CA HIS A 553 51.11 9.05 11.44
C HIS A 553 52.29 8.21 11.86
N GLN A 554 52.89 7.52 10.88
CA GLN A 554 54.14 6.78 11.08
C GLN A 554 55.32 7.75 11.17
N TYR A 555 56.14 7.63 12.20
CA TYR A 555 57.32 8.49 12.33
C TYR A 555 58.24 8.37 11.12
N GLY A 556 58.49 9.50 10.44
CA GLY A 556 59.35 9.58 9.26
C GLY A 556 58.69 9.18 7.93
N SER A 557 57.37 8.92 7.88
CA SER A 557 56.66 8.54 6.64
C SER A 557 56.34 9.70 5.70
N GLY A 558 56.41 10.95 6.18
CA GLY A 558 56.07 12.13 5.39
C GLY A 558 55.74 13.34 6.25
N GLU A 559 55.27 14.41 5.62
CA GLU A 559 54.87 15.66 6.28
C GLU A 559 53.36 15.79 6.48
N THR A 560 52.57 14.87 5.90
CA THR A 560 51.11 14.86 5.95
C THR A 560 50.56 13.44 6.09
N GLU A 561 49.39 13.33 6.72
CA GLU A 561 48.56 12.12 6.72
C GLU A 561 47.16 12.43 6.23
N THR A 562 46.57 11.49 5.49
CA THR A 562 45.23 11.63 4.94
C THR A 562 44.29 10.59 5.55
N ARG A 563 43.10 11.03 5.96
CA ARG A 563 42.04 10.15 6.47
C ARG A 563 40.71 10.47 5.80
N SER A 564 39.99 9.45 5.35
CA SER A 564 38.61 9.60 4.91
C SER A 564 37.65 9.66 6.10
N ALA A 565 36.64 10.51 6.00
CA ALA A 565 35.42 10.52 6.80
C ALA A 565 34.21 10.62 5.85
N THR A 566 33.04 10.21 6.34
CA THR A 566 31.78 10.26 5.59
C THR A 566 30.83 11.26 6.24
N VAL A 567 30.16 12.05 5.42
CA VAL A 567 28.96 12.81 5.77
C VAL A 567 27.81 11.99 5.24
N GLU A 568 26.87 11.60 6.08
CA GLU A 568 25.78 10.69 5.70
C GLU A 568 24.44 11.37 5.97
N ASN A 569 23.46 11.05 5.14
CA ASN A 569 22.06 11.38 5.34
C ASN A 569 21.33 10.09 5.71
N SER A 570 20.75 10.05 6.91
CA SER A 570 19.98 8.89 7.39
C SER A 570 18.47 9.09 7.26
N GLY A 571 18.02 10.03 6.42
CA GLY A 571 16.61 10.32 6.14
C GLY A 571 16.43 10.60 4.65
N ASP A 572 15.21 10.93 4.24
CA ASP A 572 14.85 11.07 2.82
C ASP A 572 15.31 12.40 2.20
N GLY A 573 15.39 12.38 0.87
CA GLY A 573 15.80 13.54 0.08
C GLY A 573 17.31 13.81 0.19
N GLY A 574 17.68 15.09 0.24
CA GLY A 574 19.08 15.46 0.34
C GLY A 574 19.27 16.86 0.87
N PHE A 575 20.48 17.13 1.37
CA PHE A 575 20.80 18.41 1.98
C PHE A 575 22.18 18.92 1.57
N ASP A 576 22.33 20.25 1.61
CA ASP A 576 23.63 20.88 1.45
C ASP A 576 24.38 20.80 2.76
N TRP A 577 25.63 20.35 2.70
CA TRP A 577 26.48 20.19 3.87
C TRP A 577 27.74 21.04 3.79
N SER A 578 28.27 21.39 4.95
CA SER A 578 29.56 22.06 5.10
C SER A 578 30.27 21.61 6.37
N ILE A 579 31.60 21.57 6.31
CA ILE A 579 32.47 21.27 7.46
C ILE A 579 33.32 22.50 7.75
N THR A 580 33.19 23.02 8.97
CA THR A 580 33.97 24.17 9.44
C THR A 580 34.87 23.78 10.61
N HIS A 581 36.04 24.42 10.71
CA HIS A 581 36.99 24.19 11.81
C HIS A 581 37.96 25.37 11.97
N SER A 582 38.64 25.44 13.12
CA SER A 582 39.74 26.40 13.39
C SER A 582 41.12 25.74 13.44
N ILE A 583 41.20 24.44 13.14
CA ILE A 583 42.44 23.65 13.18
C ILE A 583 43.42 24.11 12.09
N THR A 584 44.53 24.75 12.47
CA THR A 584 45.49 25.37 11.52
C THR A 584 46.29 24.38 10.68
N ARG A 585 46.31 23.10 11.05
CA ARG A 585 47.11 22.04 10.40
C ARG A 585 46.24 21.00 9.68
N LEU A 586 44.99 21.34 9.41
CA LEU A 586 44.04 20.47 8.75
C LEU A 586 43.54 21.13 7.47
N GLN A 587 43.46 20.36 6.41
CA GLN A 587 42.72 20.69 5.20
C GLN A 587 41.61 19.65 4.99
N VAL A 588 40.40 20.11 4.68
CA VAL A 588 39.21 19.28 4.44
C VAL A 588 38.82 19.40 2.97
N ILE A 589 38.70 18.28 2.25
CA ILE A 589 38.43 18.25 0.81
C ILE A 589 37.41 17.15 0.45
N PRO A 590 36.24 17.49 -0.13
CA PRO A 590 35.67 18.83 -0.17
C PRO A 590 35.27 19.31 1.24
N SER A 591 35.19 20.61 1.47
CA SER A 591 34.71 21.19 2.74
C SER A 591 33.20 21.45 2.76
N SER A 592 32.52 21.23 1.64
CA SER A 592 31.07 21.39 1.48
C SER A 592 30.60 20.67 0.23
N GLY A 593 29.31 20.34 0.15
CA GLY A 593 28.68 19.70 -0.99
C GLY A 593 27.19 19.50 -0.76
N THR A 594 26.58 18.62 -1.54
CA THR A 594 25.21 18.12 -1.34
C THR A 594 25.29 16.60 -1.13
N VAL A 595 24.43 16.05 -0.28
CA VAL A 595 24.37 14.62 0.01
C VAL A 595 22.92 14.15 -0.02
N ALA A 596 22.68 13.02 -0.69
CA ALA A 596 21.40 12.31 -0.67
C ALA A 596 21.50 11.07 0.23
N ASP A 597 22.58 10.28 0.09
CA ASP A 597 22.92 9.17 1.00
C ASP A 597 24.27 9.40 1.70
N VAL A 598 25.38 9.35 0.95
CA VAL A 598 26.74 9.41 1.51
C VAL A 598 27.66 10.31 0.69
N ALA A 599 28.41 11.19 1.36
CA ALA A 599 29.46 12.02 0.79
C ALA A 599 30.81 11.76 1.48
N SER A 600 31.83 11.42 0.69
CA SER A 600 33.19 11.19 1.19
C SER A 600 33.99 12.48 1.32
N VAL A 601 34.71 12.62 2.43
CA VAL A 601 35.56 13.77 2.76
C VAL A 601 36.97 13.31 3.12
N GLN A 602 37.98 13.95 2.54
CA GLN A 602 39.39 13.75 2.85
C GLN A 602 39.86 14.78 3.88
N LEU A 603 40.47 14.30 4.96
CA LEU A 603 41.08 15.09 6.03
C LEU A 603 42.59 14.96 5.92
N ILE A 604 43.25 16.01 5.45
CA ILE A 604 44.71 16.04 5.24
C ILE A 604 45.33 16.82 6.40
N VAL A 605 46.03 16.11 7.27
CA VAL A 605 46.67 16.66 8.48
C VAL A 605 48.16 16.86 8.22
N THR A 606 48.67 18.07 8.43
CA THR A 606 50.12 18.32 8.44
C THR A 606 50.73 17.84 9.76
N THR A 607 51.66 16.89 9.69
CA THR A 607 52.21 16.18 10.87
C THR A 607 53.58 16.71 11.31
N THR A 608 54.20 17.59 10.52
CA THR A 608 55.53 18.15 10.83
C THR A 608 55.56 18.88 12.18
N GLY A 609 56.53 18.48 13.01
CA GLY A 609 56.79 19.10 14.31
C GLY A 609 55.95 18.59 15.48
N PHE A 610 55.12 17.57 15.29
CA PHE A 610 54.49 16.85 16.39
C PHE A 610 55.46 15.85 17.05
N LEU A 611 55.42 15.77 18.38
CA LEU A 611 56.16 14.75 19.14
C LEU A 611 55.42 13.40 19.10
N THR A 612 56.11 12.31 19.41
CA THR A 612 55.48 10.99 19.54
C THR A 612 54.39 11.01 20.61
N GLY A 613 53.21 10.44 20.31
CA GLY A 613 52.05 10.37 21.20
C GLY A 613 50.75 10.83 20.54
N TRP A 614 49.68 10.89 21.34
CA TRP A 614 48.37 11.41 20.96
C TRP A 614 48.30 12.93 21.11
N HIS A 615 47.70 13.59 20.12
CA HIS A 615 47.45 15.02 20.09
C HIS A 615 45.98 15.27 19.73
N THR A 616 45.29 16.09 20.51
CA THR A 616 43.98 16.62 20.13
C THR A 616 44.18 17.83 19.25
N LEU A 617 43.73 17.76 17.99
CA LEU A 617 43.92 18.83 17.03
C LEU A 617 42.83 19.89 17.11
N GLY A 618 41.62 19.49 17.49
CA GLY A 618 40.47 20.37 17.68
C GLY A 618 39.18 19.71 17.25
N MET A 619 38.15 20.54 17.03
CA MET A 619 36.82 20.10 16.62
C MET A 619 36.53 20.54 15.18
N LEU A 620 35.92 19.65 14.41
CA LEU A 620 35.21 19.97 13.18
C LEU A 620 33.72 20.07 13.49
N THR A 621 33.03 20.97 12.80
CA THR A 621 31.58 21.10 12.88
C THR A 621 31.01 20.86 11.50
N ALA A 622 30.30 19.75 11.34
CA ALA A 622 29.52 19.47 10.14
C ALA A 622 28.11 20.06 10.31
N THR A 623 27.64 20.74 9.28
CA THR A 623 26.33 21.39 9.24
C THR A 623 25.64 21.00 7.94
N GLY A 624 24.46 20.41 8.03
CA GLY A 624 23.54 20.16 6.93
C GLY A 624 22.39 21.15 6.94
N ILE A 625 21.95 21.60 5.77
CA ILE A 625 20.83 22.52 5.60
C ILE A 625 19.96 22.13 4.39
N VAL A 626 18.65 22.30 4.53
CA VAL A 626 17.68 22.29 3.43
C VAL A 626 17.00 23.65 3.39
N SER A 627 17.07 24.33 2.24
CA SER A 627 16.43 25.64 2.04
C SER A 627 16.76 26.69 3.13
N GLY A 628 17.96 26.60 3.72
CA GLY A 628 18.44 27.52 4.77
C GLY A 628 18.08 27.13 6.21
N THR A 629 17.35 26.03 6.41
CA THR A 629 17.03 25.48 7.72
C THR A 629 17.96 24.30 8.04
N PRO A 630 18.52 24.19 9.26
CA PRO A 630 19.28 23.01 9.67
C PRO A 630 18.44 21.74 9.54
N VAL A 631 19.05 20.70 9.01
CA VAL A 631 18.49 19.35 9.02
C VAL A 631 18.59 18.72 10.41
N ASP A 632 17.93 17.58 10.63
CA ASP A 632 18.04 16.90 11.92
C ASP A 632 19.49 16.51 12.22
N ASN A 633 19.85 16.53 13.51
CA ASN A 633 21.23 16.40 14.01
C ASN A 633 22.24 17.45 13.51
N SER A 634 21.81 18.52 12.84
CA SER A 634 22.69 19.60 12.38
C SER A 634 22.66 20.81 13.35
N PRO A 635 23.82 21.38 13.73
CA PRO A 635 25.18 20.93 13.42
C PRO A 635 25.69 19.84 14.37
N ILE A 636 26.55 18.96 13.88
CA ILE A 636 27.21 17.91 14.66
C ILE A 636 28.73 18.18 14.79
N GLY A 637 29.28 17.92 15.98
CA GLY A 637 30.68 18.18 16.31
C GLY A 637 31.52 16.91 16.34
N SER A 638 32.65 16.91 15.63
CA SER A 638 33.61 15.80 15.60
C SER A 638 34.96 16.22 16.16
N THR A 639 35.50 15.45 17.11
CA THR A 639 36.85 15.72 17.63
C THR A 639 37.92 14.99 16.82
N LEU A 640 38.91 15.73 16.31
CA LEU A 640 40.03 15.19 15.55
C LEU A 640 41.25 14.93 16.44
N TYR A 641 41.72 13.69 16.42
CA TYR A 641 42.93 13.26 17.08
C TYR A 641 43.99 12.82 16.08
N LEU A 642 45.24 13.15 16.36
CA LEU A 642 46.42 12.66 15.65
C LEU A 642 47.29 11.85 16.61
N TYR A 643 47.58 10.61 16.24
CA TYR A 643 48.65 9.84 16.85
C TYR A 643 49.91 9.91 15.99
N VAL A 644 51.05 10.23 16.58
CA VAL A 644 52.37 10.17 15.93
C VAL A 644 53.21 9.11 16.61
N GLY A 645 53.75 8.14 15.86
CA GLY A 645 54.62 7.12 16.41
C GLY A 645 54.81 5.95 15.47
N ASP A 646 55.10 4.78 16.03
CA ASP A 646 55.09 3.54 15.25
C ASP A 646 53.64 3.09 15.05
N VAL A 647 53.25 2.99 13.78
CA VAL A 647 51.92 2.62 13.29
C VAL A 647 52.08 1.38 12.44
N SER A 648 51.57 0.25 12.94
CA SER A 648 51.45 -0.98 12.17
C SER A 648 50.06 -1.09 11.58
N GLN A 649 49.94 -1.12 10.25
CA GLN A 649 48.69 -1.48 9.57
C GLN A 649 48.64 -2.99 9.36
N VAL A 650 47.60 -3.64 9.85
CA VAL A 650 47.32 -5.05 9.59
C VAL A 650 46.23 -5.11 8.53
N TYR A 651 46.61 -5.53 7.32
CA TYR A 651 45.64 -5.83 6.28
C TYR A 651 45.14 -7.26 6.49
N LEU A 652 43.92 -7.40 7.00
CA LEU A 652 43.21 -8.67 6.96
C LEU A 652 42.64 -8.84 5.54
N PRO A 653 43.03 -9.89 4.80
CA PRO A 653 42.37 -10.18 3.54
C PRO A 653 40.93 -10.61 3.84
N LEU A 654 39.96 -9.75 3.51
CA LEU A 654 38.57 -10.13 3.44
C LEU A 654 38.39 -10.90 2.12
N VAL A 655 38.17 -12.21 2.21
CA VAL A 655 37.73 -13.00 1.06
C VAL A 655 36.21 -12.90 1.04
N MET A 656 35.66 -11.94 0.29
CA MET A 656 34.27 -12.02 -0.10
C MET A 656 34.17 -13.06 -1.22
N ARG A 657 33.55 -14.21 -0.93
CA ARG A 657 33.04 -15.07 -2.00
C ARG A 657 31.82 -14.34 -2.56
N SER A 658 31.91 -13.85 -3.79
CA SER A 658 30.71 -13.66 -4.60
C SER A 658 30.08 -15.04 -4.76
N TYR A 659 28.87 -15.21 -4.25
CA TYR A 659 28.00 -16.31 -4.66
C TYR A 659 27.14 -15.84 -5.81
#